data_AF-A0A3N3DZR2-F1
#
_entry.id   AF-A0A3N3DZR2-F1
#
_cell.length_a   1.000
_cell.length_b   1.000
_cell.length_c   1.000
_cell.angle_alpha   90.00
_cell.angle_beta   90.00
_cell.angle_gamma   90.00
#
_symmetry.space_group_name_H-M   'P 1'
#
loop_
_entity.id
_entity.type
_entity.pdbx_description
1 polymer ?
#
loop_
_entity_poly.entity_id
_entity_poly.type
_entity_poly.pdbx_seq_one_letter_code
_entity_poly.pdbx_strand_id
1 'polypeptide(L)'
;MDNIFFSFSLSEFKPLVELVSRRMSESDTLRQCGLVPHQMAKIEAYKDMSLESRLNSVRESRYLVCLLGNNAGCLTRDGKTDIELEIEAAIDAGVDVFAFLIGADYQEHATLPQGMTDIFASLSDHVSISTLATEDFDYIARQIVNKIEADVWLSLGEAHQLSDSHDLHDISGFPRDNLESLPVHAQQQLARIYSPTDGQPTQSGLAANVNQRKVWALKSLEVGHQEHAINNLQKAGEDFGSDFFVCFWLSRLFALHGTTEEHWRTSLEYSNGLAKMLVDEDLLTHALYLNHKGVVHLKQNELETAELVLTQAYDYYRNYESLELLTKVYLTQVEQGKAERLELAQETMERLLRQRVSQYISVINHLQQEFPKYANLVNRRVIEQQDKFYLDVNRSLQENRDWSQNRLEQRESQRPEIGDNPSLLQRVYTTSQHVWLNYSTLRKAAVTLSERYTAITAKLSALPKVRDSLDTDNSSIQLLFTGLREALSEREECRLNVVSQEQKIKKIEDSKLRDWGVLAGLLMALFAVVFTLPIPFWIVSMALVILWGFFIKQKDSKYHRYQFERRRLASLESSLNEGIGELLQTEQSSWYLATTQPLLKTMAEDLQHLTFKDVDQKEVEYFELWQQALDENDEQMSLICHERQQLFTKVKHWLARVNKFEQSVISAHSGQYNYLTCRKGQVSVGWKIELKTSALQNVVWGESSKQFVGRALHVHNDRLAAWFDDTAIATELIDGVKSIPCESVNVAEEQSNNRLNECA
;
A
#
# COMPACT_ATOMS: atom_id res chain seq x y z
N MET A 1 7.12 24.67 -4.51
CA MET A 1 6.88 24.62 -5.98
C MET A 1 7.18 23.22 -6.51
N ASP A 2 6.48 22.75 -7.54
CA ASP A 2 6.82 21.48 -8.20
C ASP A 2 8.04 21.63 -9.09
N ASN A 3 9.04 20.80 -8.82
CA ASN A 3 10.34 20.89 -9.48
C ASN A 3 10.48 19.83 -10.56
N ILE A 4 11.14 20.19 -11.66
CA ILE A 4 11.62 19.22 -12.65
C ILE A 4 13.11 19.03 -12.41
N PHE A 5 13.50 17.79 -12.12
CA PHE A 5 14.90 17.40 -12.01
C PHE A 5 15.38 16.87 -13.36
N PHE A 6 16.47 17.42 -13.87
CA PHE A 6 17.13 16.90 -15.07
C PHE A 6 18.33 16.06 -14.64
N SER A 7 18.35 14.80 -15.07
CA SER A 7 19.48 13.90 -14.96
C SER A 7 20.08 13.66 -16.34
N PHE A 8 21.39 13.76 -16.48
CA PHE A 8 22.06 13.55 -17.76
C PHE A 8 23.46 12.95 -17.57
N SER A 9 23.83 12.02 -18.44
CA SER A 9 25.08 11.24 -18.32
C SER A 9 26.34 12.01 -18.74
N LEU A 10 26.20 13.06 -19.54
CA LEU A 10 27.31 13.75 -20.21
C LEU A 10 27.13 15.26 -20.23
N SER A 11 28.25 15.99 -20.12
CA SER A 11 28.26 17.47 -20.17
C SER A 11 27.76 18.06 -21.50
N GLU A 12 27.69 17.25 -22.56
CA GLU A 12 27.20 17.65 -23.88
C GLU A 12 25.71 18.01 -23.90
N PHE A 13 24.92 17.53 -22.94
CA PHE A 13 23.51 17.86 -22.83
C PHE A 13 23.24 19.21 -22.13
N LYS A 14 24.28 19.89 -21.62
CA LYS A 14 24.09 21.20 -20.96
C LYS A 14 23.37 22.24 -21.85
N PRO A 15 23.78 22.48 -23.12
CA PRO A 15 23.08 23.41 -24.00
C PRO A 15 21.64 22.98 -24.29
N LEU A 16 21.38 21.67 -24.35
CA LEU A 16 20.04 21.13 -24.54
C LEU A 16 19.15 21.41 -23.33
N VAL A 17 19.64 21.24 -22.09
CA VAL A 17 18.88 21.55 -20.87
C VAL A 17 18.56 23.04 -20.77
N GLU A 18 19.48 23.92 -21.16
CA GLU A 18 19.25 25.37 -21.28
C GLU A 18 18.14 25.69 -22.29
N LEU A 19 18.16 25.01 -23.45
CA LEU A 19 17.15 25.18 -24.48
C LEU A 19 15.78 24.65 -24.03
N VAL A 20 15.72 23.47 -23.41
CA VAL A 20 14.50 22.90 -22.81
C VAL A 20 13.92 23.88 -21.79
N SER A 21 14.74 24.43 -20.91
CA SER A 21 14.29 25.37 -19.88
C SER A 21 13.70 26.65 -20.48
N ARG A 22 14.33 27.17 -21.55
CA ARG A 22 13.77 28.31 -22.29
C ARG A 22 12.41 27.95 -22.91
N ARG A 23 12.32 26.82 -23.59
CA ARG A 23 11.06 26.33 -24.20
C ARG A 23 9.96 26.09 -23.16
N MET A 24 10.31 25.55 -22.00
CA MET A 24 9.36 25.41 -20.89
C MET A 24 8.80 26.76 -20.42
N SER A 25 9.64 27.81 -20.38
CA SER A 25 9.18 29.16 -20.05
C SER A 25 8.33 29.82 -21.15
N GLU A 26 8.42 29.33 -22.39
CA GLU A 26 7.56 29.74 -23.51
C GLU A 26 6.16 29.08 -23.44
N SER A 27 6.01 27.96 -22.71
CA SER A 27 4.72 27.28 -22.53
C SER A 27 3.81 28.01 -21.54
N ASP A 28 2.63 28.42 -22.00
CA ASP A 28 1.60 28.98 -21.14
C ASP A 28 1.00 27.94 -20.18
N THR A 29 0.86 26.68 -20.61
CA THR A 29 0.34 25.59 -19.76
C THR A 29 1.26 25.35 -18.57
N LEU A 30 2.56 25.15 -18.82
CA LEU A 30 3.53 24.84 -17.76
C LEU A 30 3.69 26.04 -16.80
N ARG A 31 3.71 27.26 -17.34
CA ARG A 31 3.73 28.49 -16.54
C ARG A 31 2.51 28.63 -15.66
N GLN A 32 1.31 28.39 -16.20
CA GLN A 32 0.07 28.47 -15.43
C GLN A 32 0.02 27.41 -14.33
N CYS A 33 0.59 26.23 -14.54
CA CYS A 33 0.73 25.19 -13.51
C CYS A 33 1.84 25.47 -12.49
N GLY A 34 2.62 26.54 -12.66
CA GLY A 34 3.75 26.86 -11.77
C GLY A 34 4.91 25.87 -11.87
N LEU A 35 4.99 25.11 -12.96
CA LEU A 35 6.12 24.21 -13.23
C LEU A 35 7.29 25.04 -13.74
N VAL A 36 8.29 25.21 -12.88
CA VAL A 36 9.52 25.93 -13.21
C VAL A 36 10.66 24.92 -13.25
N PRO A 37 11.51 24.92 -14.28
CA PRO A 37 12.75 24.15 -14.25
C PRO A 37 13.61 24.64 -13.07
N HIS A 38 13.63 23.89 -11.97
CA HIS A 38 14.19 24.35 -10.69
C HIS A 38 15.73 24.38 -10.67
N GLN A 39 16.41 23.98 -11.74
CA GLN A 39 17.87 23.86 -11.76
C GLN A 39 18.54 24.43 -13.02
N MET A 40 18.23 25.67 -13.40
CA MET A 40 19.14 26.46 -14.26
C MET A 40 20.26 27.15 -13.44
N ALA A 41 20.02 27.48 -12.17
CA ALA A 41 21.02 28.16 -11.33
C ALA A 41 22.15 27.23 -10.80
N LYS A 42 22.08 25.91 -11.06
CA LYS A 42 22.91 24.89 -10.40
C LYS A 42 23.56 23.87 -11.34
N ILE A 43 23.63 24.06 -12.66
CA ILE A 43 24.37 23.12 -13.52
C ILE A 43 25.85 23.01 -13.09
N GLU A 44 26.43 24.09 -12.57
CA GLU A 44 27.77 24.06 -11.95
C GLU A 44 27.77 23.40 -10.57
N ALA A 45 26.75 23.64 -9.74
CA ALA A 45 26.59 22.99 -8.44
C ALA A 45 26.21 21.49 -8.52
N TYR A 46 25.72 21.01 -9.67
CA TYR A 46 25.41 19.59 -9.93
C TYR A 46 26.68 18.74 -9.99
N LYS A 47 27.81 19.32 -10.47
CA LYS A 47 29.13 18.66 -10.41
C LYS A 47 29.65 18.51 -8.98
N ASP A 48 29.24 19.41 -8.08
CA ASP A 48 29.73 19.48 -6.70
C ASP A 48 28.74 18.89 -5.68
N MET A 49 27.53 18.51 -6.11
CA MET A 49 26.51 17.94 -5.24
C MET A 49 26.83 16.48 -4.91
N SER A 50 26.80 16.12 -3.63
CA SER A 50 26.87 14.72 -3.24
C SER A 50 25.72 13.93 -3.85
N LEU A 51 25.95 12.64 -4.14
CA LEU A 51 24.90 11.74 -4.63
C LEU A 51 23.67 11.79 -3.72
N GLU A 52 23.85 11.77 -2.40
CA GLU A 52 22.75 11.85 -1.42
C GLU A 52 21.92 13.13 -1.55
N SER A 53 22.56 14.27 -1.85
CA SER A 53 21.86 15.53 -2.12
C SER A 53 21.08 15.49 -3.44
N ARG A 54 21.60 14.81 -4.46
CA ARG A 54 20.87 14.59 -5.72
C ARG A 54 19.66 13.70 -5.51
N LEU A 55 19.83 12.56 -4.83
CA LEU A 55 18.73 11.65 -4.52
C LEU A 55 17.63 12.36 -3.70
N ASN A 56 17.98 13.20 -2.74
CA ASN A 56 16.99 14.00 -2.01
C ASN A 56 16.27 15.01 -2.90
N SER A 57 17.00 15.69 -3.80
CA SER A 57 16.40 16.62 -4.77
C SER A 57 15.45 15.90 -5.74
N VAL A 58 15.80 14.68 -6.18
CA VAL A 58 14.93 13.85 -7.01
C VAL A 58 13.65 13.49 -6.28
N ARG A 59 13.76 13.03 -5.02
CA ARG A 59 12.61 12.67 -4.17
C ARG A 59 11.65 13.84 -3.90
N GLU A 60 12.15 15.07 -3.99
CA GLU A 60 11.39 16.31 -3.83
C GLU A 60 10.83 16.85 -5.15
N SER A 61 11.16 16.23 -6.29
CA SER A 61 10.76 16.69 -7.62
C SER A 61 9.47 16.01 -8.08
N ARG A 62 8.71 16.70 -8.94
CA ARG A 62 7.51 16.15 -9.57
C ARG A 62 7.86 15.26 -10.77
N TYR A 63 8.86 15.68 -11.53
CA TYR A 63 9.34 15.00 -12.73
C TYR A 63 10.85 14.77 -12.62
N LEU A 64 11.28 13.57 -12.98
CA LEU A 64 12.67 13.25 -13.29
C LEU A 64 12.78 13.10 -14.82
N VAL A 65 13.52 13.99 -15.45
CA VAL A 65 13.81 13.92 -16.89
C VAL A 65 15.23 13.41 -17.08
N CYS A 66 15.37 12.18 -17.56
CA CYS A 66 16.65 11.55 -17.84
C CYS A 66 17.00 11.73 -19.32
N LEU A 67 18.13 12.38 -19.60
CA LEU A 67 18.69 12.52 -20.94
C LEU A 67 19.86 11.54 -21.09
N LEU A 68 19.66 10.56 -21.97
CA LEU A 68 20.55 9.42 -22.13
C LEU A 68 21.15 9.44 -23.54
N GLY A 69 22.48 9.61 -23.60
CA GLY A 69 23.25 9.49 -24.85
C GLY A 69 23.83 8.10 -25.06
N ASN A 70 24.66 7.96 -26.11
CA ASN A 70 25.25 6.69 -26.58
C ASN A 70 26.07 5.90 -25.54
N ASN A 71 26.51 6.53 -24.45
CA ASN A 71 27.22 5.89 -23.33
C ASN A 71 26.58 6.28 -21.98
N ALA A 72 25.98 5.31 -21.29
CA ALA A 72 25.38 5.50 -19.96
C ALA A 72 26.44 5.43 -18.84
N GLY A 73 27.33 6.43 -18.76
CA GLY A 73 28.10 6.75 -17.55
C GLY A 73 29.05 5.67 -16.97
N CYS A 74 29.60 6.00 -15.79
CA CYS A 74 30.56 5.19 -15.04
C CYS A 74 29.83 4.40 -13.93
N LEU A 75 30.16 3.12 -13.74
CA LEU A 75 29.60 2.29 -12.65
C LEU A 75 30.06 2.81 -11.27
N THR A 76 29.14 2.90 -10.30
CA THR A 76 29.47 3.18 -8.89
C THR A 76 29.89 1.91 -8.16
N ARG A 77 30.22 2.02 -6.85
CA ARG A 77 30.78 0.93 -6.02
C ARG A 77 29.89 -0.32 -5.92
N ASP A 78 28.60 -0.19 -6.19
CA ASP A 78 27.61 -1.28 -6.08
C ASP A 78 27.14 -1.81 -7.46
N GLY A 79 27.83 -1.44 -8.55
CA GLY A 79 27.51 -1.93 -9.90
C GLY A 79 26.33 -1.23 -10.59
N LYS A 80 25.77 -0.16 -10.00
CA LYS A 80 24.76 0.72 -10.60
C LYS A 80 25.36 2.08 -10.97
N THR A 81 24.82 2.76 -11.97
CA THR A 81 25.13 4.14 -12.35
C THR A 81 24.37 5.13 -11.47
N ASP A 82 24.84 6.37 -11.41
CA ASP A 82 24.14 7.43 -10.66
C ASP A 82 22.71 7.67 -11.18
N ILE A 83 22.49 7.52 -12.50
CA ILE A 83 21.16 7.68 -13.11
C ILE A 83 20.23 6.56 -12.67
N GLU A 84 20.72 5.32 -12.57
CA GLU A 84 19.92 4.21 -12.02
C GLU A 84 19.51 4.48 -10.57
N LEU A 85 20.43 4.97 -9.74
CA LEU A 85 20.12 5.32 -8.35
C LEU A 85 19.11 6.48 -8.26
N GLU A 86 19.20 7.46 -9.16
CA GLU A 86 18.22 8.55 -9.27
C GLU A 86 16.85 8.06 -9.74
N ILE A 87 16.78 7.15 -10.72
CA ILE A 87 15.52 6.54 -11.17
C ILE A 87 14.89 5.68 -10.06
N GLU A 88 15.67 4.89 -9.34
CA GLU A 88 15.20 4.11 -8.20
C GLU A 88 14.64 5.03 -7.10
N ALA A 89 15.37 6.09 -6.75
CA ALA A 89 14.89 7.07 -5.78
C ALA A 89 13.62 7.80 -6.24
N ALA A 90 13.48 8.05 -7.55
CA ALA A 90 12.27 8.62 -8.14
C ALA A 90 11.07 7.67 -8.03
N ILE A 91 11.26 6.38 -8.37
CA ILE A 91 10.21 5.36 -8.26
C ILE A 91 9.77 5.21 -6.80
N ASP A 92 10.72 5.13 -5.86
CA ASP A 92 10.44 5.03 -4.42
C ASP A 92 9.64 6.23 -3.87
N ALA A 93 9.89 7.42 -4.43
CA ALA A 93 9.19 8.65 -4.07
C ALA A 93 7.90 8.90 -4.87
N GLY A 94 7.58 8.07 -5.87
CA GLY A 94 6.41 8.26 -6.74
C GLY A 94 6.54 9.44 -7.70
N VAL A 95 7.76 9.79 -8.09
CA VAL A 95 8.12 10.81 -9.08
C VAL A 95 7.92 10.24 -10.48
N ASP A 96 7.36 11.00 -11.42
CA ASP A 96 7.22 10.51 -12.80
C ASP A 96 8.55 10.65 -13.54
N VAL A 97 8.98 9.56 -14.18
CA VAL A 97 10.27 9.49 -14.86
C VAL A 97 10.06 9.50 -16.37
N PHE A 98 10.67 10.48 -17.04
CA PHE A 98 10.74 10.57 -18.49
C PHE A 98 12.17 10.36 -18.96
N ALA A 99 12.45 9.22 -19.56
CA ALA A 99 13.74 8.88 -20.12
C ALA A 99 13.74 9.13 -21.63
N PHE A 100 14.68 9.96 -22.10
CA PHE A 100 14.87 10.27 -23.51
C PHE A 100 16.21 9.69 -23.98
N LEU A 101 16.15 8.73 -24.90
CA LEU A 101 17.31 8.21 -25.61
C LEU A 101 17.59 9.13 -26.79
N ILE A 102 18.71 9.86 -26.76
CA ILE A 102 19.03 10.91 -27.72
C ILE A 102 20.29 10.53 -28.48
N GLY A 103 20.21 10.50 -29.81
CA GLY A 103 21.34 10.25 -30.69
C GLY A 103 20.93 9.57 -31.99
N ALA A 104 21.68 9.84 -33.07
CA ALA A 104 21.40 9.28 -34.39
C ALA A 104 21.43 7.73 -34.43
N ASP A 105 22.11 7.11 -33.46
CA ASP A 105 22.26 5.66 -33.35
C ASP A 105 21.02 4.95 -32.76
N TYR A 106 20.07 5.68 -32.17
CA TYR A 106 18.84 5.15 -31.55
C TYR A 106 17.64 5.10 -32.52
N GLN A 107 17.85 4.59 -33.74
CA GLN A 107 16.75 4.34 -34.68
C GLN A 107 15.75 3.32 -34.13
N GLU A 108 14.48 3.39 -34.54
CA GLU A 108 13.35 2.55 -34.06
C GLU A 108 13.59 1.03 -34.11
N HIS A 109 14.67 0.54 -34.74
CA HIS A 109 15.00 -0.88 -34.91
C HIS A 109 16.42 -1.25 -34.43
N ALA A 110 17.15 -0.34 -33.78
CA ALA A 110 18.47 -0.64 -33.22
C ALA A 110 18.33 -1.31 -31.84
N THR A 111 19.06 -2.41 -31.60
CA THR A 111 19.10 -3.05 -30.28
C THR A 111 19.75 -2.12 -29.27
N LEU A 112 19.02 -1.84 -28.18
CA LEU A 112 19.55 -1.09 -27.04
C LEU A 112 20.89 -1.70 -26.57
N PRO A 113 21.88 -0.89 -26.17
CA PRO A 113 23.08 -1.40 -25.53
C PRO A 113 22.73 -2.32 -24.36
N GLN A 114 23.40 -3.45 -24.21
CA GLN A 114 23.00 -4.51 -23.27
C GLN A 114 22.84 -4.02 -21.81
N GLY A 115 23.70 -3.09 -21.36
CA GLY A 115 23.58 -2.47 -20.03
C GLY A 115 22.35 -1.56 -19.88
N MET A 116 21.83 -0.96 -20.95
CA MET A 116 20.56 -0.22 -20.93
C MET A 116 19.36 -1.17 -20.94
N THR A 117 19.46 -2.29 -21.66
CA THR A 117 18.40 -3.31 -21.73
C THR A 117 18.08 -3.90 -20.37
N ASP A 118 19.10 -4.18 -19.55
CA ASP A 118 18.92 -4.73 -18.21
C ASP A 118 18.27 -3.71 -17.25
N ILE A 119 18.64 -2.42 -17.36
CA ILE A 119 18.01 -1.32 -16.63
C ILE A 119 16.53 -1.24 -17.04
N PHE A 120 16.25 -1.09 -18.33
CA PHE A 120 14.88 -0.95 -18.84
C PHE A 120 13.98 -2.17 -18.58
N ALA A 121 14.52 -3.38 -18.56
CA ALA A 121 13.78 -4.60 -18.22
C ALA A 121 13.36 -4.66 -16.75
N SER A 122 14.02 -3.91 -15.87
CA SER A 122 13.73 -3.84 -14.43
C SER A 122 12.87 -2.64 -14.02
N LEU A 123 12.65 -1.68 -14.93
CA LEU A 123 11.89 -0.46 -14.65
C LEU A 123 10.38 -0.75 -14.69
N SER A 124 9.66 -0.17 -13.72
CA SER A 124 8.20 -0.26 -13.64
C SER A 124 7.53 0.49 -14.79
N ASP A 125 6.24 0.18 -15.04
CA ASP A 125 5.37 0.89 -16.01
C ASP A 125 5.26 2.41 -15.77
N HIS A 126 5.82 2.91 -14.66
CA HIS A 126 5.87 4.33 -14.30
C HIS A 126 6.97 5.11 -15.02
N VAL A 127 7.89 4.46 -15.75
CA VAL A 127 8.94 5.12 -16.54
C VAL A 127 8.51 5.21 -18.01
N SER A 128 8.36 6.43 -18.53
CA SER A 128 8.12 6.64 -19.97
C SER A 128 9.46 6.77 -20.69
N ILE A 129 9.71 5.87 -21.64
CA ILE A 129 10.91 5.90 -22.48
C ILE A 129 10.53 6.46 -23.85
N SER A 130 11.36 7.34 -24.40
CA SER A 130 11.16 7.91 -25.73
C SER A 130 12.49 7.98 -26.47
N THR A 131 12.51 7.53 -27.73
CA THR A 131 13.68 7.55 -28.59
C THR A 131 13.62 8.75 -29.54
N LEU A 132 14.69 9.54 -29.57
CA LEU A 132 14.83 10.72 -30.40
C LEU A 132 16.08 10.55 -31.29
N ALA A 133 15.87 9.92 -32.44
CA ALA A 133 16.90 9.62 -33.44
C ALA A 133 17.31 10.86 -34.26
N THR A 134 17.74 11.91 -33.58
CA THR A 134 18.16 13.17 -34.18
C THR A 134 19.21 13.86 -33.30
N GLU A 135 19.99 14.74 -33.91
CA GLU A 135 20.93 15.64 -33.22
C GLU A 135 20.38 17.07 -33.14
N ASP A 136 19.19 17.34 -33.67
CA ASP A 136 18.55 18.66 -33.61
C ASP A 136 18.05 18.95 -32.18
N PHE A 137 18.85 19.71 -31.43
CA PHE A 137 18.51 20.11 -30.07
C PHE A 137 17.22 20.91 -29.96
N ASP A 138 16.82 21.70 -30.96
CA ASP A 138 15.56 22.45 -30.89
C ASP A 138 14.36 21.50 -31.03
N TYR A 139 14.45 20.54 -31.95
CA TYR A 139 13.45 19.48 -32.04
C TYR A 139 13.38 18.66 -30.75
N ILE A 140 14.52 18.21 -30.22
CA ILE A 140 14.58 17.42 -28.97
C ILE A 140 13.96 18.21 -27.81
N ALA A 141 14.32 19.49 -27.67
CA ALA A 141 13.78 20.35 -26.62
C ALA A 141 12.26 20.48 -26.71
N ARG A 142 11.70 20.66 -27.91
CA ARG A 142 10.24 20.69 -28.13
C ARG A 142 9.59 19.36 -27.75
N GLN A 143 10.18 18.23 -28.12
CA GLN A 143 9.62 16.91 -27.78
C GLN A 143 9.56 16.70 -26.26
N ILE A 144 10.60 17.09 -25.52
CA ILE A 144 10.62 17.01 -24.06
C ILE A 144 9.52 17.88 -23.45
N VAL A 145 9.39 19.14 -23.89
CA VAL A 145 8.37 20.06 -23.38
C VAL A 145 6.96 19.54 -23.69
N ASN A 146 6.70 19.13 -24.92
CA ASN A 146 5.40 18.58 -25.34
C ASN A 146 5.04 17.33 -24.54
N LYS A 147 6.01 16.48 -24.21
CA LYS A 147 5.79 15.28 -23.39
C LYS A 147 5.35 15.65 -21.97
N ILE A 148 5.98 16.64 -21.36
CA ILE A 148 5.62 17.13 -20.02
C ILE A 148 4.23 17.78 -20.06
N GLU A 149 3.95 18.62 -21.05
CA GLU A 149 2.61 19.23 -21.21
C GLU A 149 1.51 18.18 -21.39
N ALA A 150 1.75 17.17 -22.22
CA ALA A 150 0.80 16.08 -22.43
C ALA A 150 0.53 15.33 -21.12
N ASP A 151 1.55 15.06 -20.30
CA ASP A 151 1.36 14.43 -19.00
C ASP A 151 0.59 15.32 -18.00
N VAL A 152 0.81 16.64 -18.03
CA VAL A 152 0.04 17.59 -17.22
C VAL A 152 -1.44 17.53 -17.59
N TRP A 153 -1.77 17.62 -18.87
CA TRP A 153 -3.17 17.54 -19.32
C TRP A 153 -3.80 16.18 -18.98
N LEU A 154 -3.08 15.08 -19.19
CA LEU A 154 -3.55 13.75 -18.78
C LEU A 154 -3.79 13.68 -17.27
N SER A 155 -2.93 14.29 -16.46
CA SER A 155 -3.09 14.39 -14.99
C SER A 155 -4.34 15.16 -14.55
N LEU A 156 -4.89 16.00 -15.44
CA LEU A 156 -6.14 16.72 -15.25
C LEU A 156 -7.34 15.97 -15.88
N GLY A 157 -7.14 14.78 -16.44
CA GLY A 157 -8.16 13.99 -17.13
C GLY A 157 -8.39 14.38 -18.59
N GLU A 158 -7.47 15.12 -19.21
CA GLU A 158 -7.59 15.66 -20.56
C GLU A 158 -6.57 15.02 -21.50
N ALA A 159 -7.03 14.54 -22.66
CA ALA A 159 -6.14 13.98 -23.69
C ALA A 159 -5.56 15.05 -24.65
N HIS A 160 -6.16 16.24 -24.69
CA HIS A 160 -5.84 17.27 -25.70
C HIS A 160 -5.64 18.64 -25.06
N GLN A 161 -4.69 19.40 -25.63
CA GLN A 161 -4.42 20.79 -25.26
C GLN A 161 -5.55 21.71 -25.77
N LEU A 162 -5.53 22.97 -25.32
CA LEU A 162 -6.32 24.03 -25.93
C LEU A 162 -5.94 24.14 -27.42
N SER A 163 -6.81 23.68 -28.32
CA SER A 163 -6.65 23.87 -29.75
C SER A 163 -7.27 25.22 -30.12
N ASP A 164 -6.45 26.14 -30.61
CA ASP A 164 -6.89 27.41 -31.18
C ASP A 164 -7.43 27.25 -32.61
N SER A 165 -7.41 26.05 -33.20
CA SER A 165 -7.95 25.84 -34.53
C SER A 165 -9.47 25.81 -34.48
N HIS A 166 -10.10 26.86 -35.00
CA HIS A 166 -11.49 26.81 -35.45
C HIS A 166 -11.59 25.90 -36.68
N ASP A 167 -11.38 24.61 -36.50
CA ASP A 167 -11.79 23.64 -37.50
C ASP A 167 -13.33 23.57 -37.47
N LEU A 168 -13.96 24.12 -38.51
CA LEU A 168 -15.41 24.08 -38.69
C LEU A 168 -15.91 22.64 -38.93
N HIS A 169 -14.99 21.75 -39.26
CA HIS A 169 -15.24 20.34 -39.49
C HIS A 169 -15.31 19.52 -38.20
N ASP A 170 -14.69 19.96 -37.10
CA ASP A 170 -14.76 19.23 -35.84
C ASP A 170 -15.97 19.65 -35.01
N ILE A 171 -16.76 18.66 -34.59
CA ILE A 171 -17.74 18.89 -33.53
C ILE A 171 -16.95 19.05 -32.25
N SER A 172 -17.13 20.18 -31.55
CA SER A 172 -16.46 20.47 -30.27
C SER A 172 -16.48 19.21 -29.42
N GLY A 173 -15.27 18.73 -29.06
CA GLY A 173 -14.87 17.53 -28.30
C GLY A 173 -15.37 16.16 -28.76
N PHE A 174 -15.78 16.05 -30.01
CA PHE A 174 -15.79 14.78 -30.74
C PHE A 174 -14.95 14.92 -32.02
N PRO A 175 -13.64 15.23 -31.91
CA PRO A 175 -12.78 15.42 -33.07
C PRO A 175 -12.66 14.11 -33.87
N ARG A 176 -12.61 14.22 -35.19
CA ARG A 176 -12.60 13.04 -36.08
C ARG A 176 -11.40 12.11 -35.83
N ASP A 177 -10.25 12.67 -35.50
CA ASP A 177 -9.01 11.91 -35.36
C ASP A 177 -9.00 10.99 -34.13
N ASN A 178 -9.94 11.17 -33.19
CA ASN A 178 -10.02 10.39 -31.95
C ASN A 178 -11.25 9.47 -31.87
N LEU A 179 -11.95 9.25 -32.99
CA LEU A 179 -13.17 8.42 -33.02
C LEU A 179 -12.97 7.00 -32.49
N GLU A 180 -11.79 6.41 -32.70
CA GLU A 180 -11.48 5.05 -32.26
C GLU A 180 -11.37 4.90 -30.73
N SER A 181 -11.17 6.01 -30.01
CA SER A 181 -11.07 6.03 -28.55
C SER A 181 -12.43 6.07 -27.84
N LEU A 182 -13.53 6.27 -28.59
CA LEU A 182 -14.87 6.46 -28.03
C LEU A 182 -15.64 5.13 -27.92
N PRO A 183 -16.67 5.05 -27.04
CA PRO A 183 -17.55 3.89 -26.98
C PRO A 183 -18.19 3.58 -28.34
N VAL A 184 -18.33 2.29 -28.67
CA VAL A 184 -18.79 1.80 -29.99
C VAL A 184 -20.08 2.49 -30.47
N HIS A 185 -21.05 2.69 -29.57
CA HIS A 185 -22.30 3.37 -29.91
C HIS A 185 -22.12 4.85 -30.30
N ALA A 186 -21.18 5.57 -29.67
CA ALA A 186 -20.85 6.94 -30.03
C ALA A 186 -20.04 6.99 -31.33
N GLN A 187 -19.10 6.07 -31.50
CA GLN A 187 -18.30 5.92 -32.73
C GLN A 187 -19.20 5.70 -33.95
N GLN A 188 -20.19 4.80 -33.86
CA GLN A 188 -21.13 4.53 -34.96
C GLN A 188 -21.97 5.75 -35.35
N GLN A 189 -22.43 6.51 -34.36
CA GLN A 189 -23.20 7.74 -34.60
C GLN A 189 -22.34 8.84 -35.24
N LEU A 190 -21.14 9.07 -34.72
CA LEU A 190 -20.20 10.06 -35.28
C LEU A 190 -19.69 9.65 -36.66
N ALA A 191 -19.48 8.35 -36.92
CA ALA A 191 -19.11 7.85 -38.24
C ALA A 191 -20.16 8.20 -39.30
N ARG A 192 -21.46 8.19 -38.96
CA ARG A 192 -22.53 8.65 -39.86
C ARG A 192 -22.46 10.16 -40.14
N ILE A 193 -21.97 10.94 -39.18
CA ILE A 193 -21.81 12.40 -39.34
C ILE A 193 -20.59 12.73 -40.19
N TYR A 194 -19.49 12.03 -39.99
CA TYR A 194 -18.21 12.28 -40.68
C TYR A 194 -18.06 11.50 -42.00
N SER A 195 -18.92 10.52 -42.29
CA SER A 195 -18.90 9.79 -43.56
C SER A 195 -19.87 10.39 -44.58
N PRO A 196 -19.37 11.00 -45.67
CA PRO A 196 -20.22 11.58 -46.72
C PRO A 196 -20.86 10.52 -47.62
N THR A 197 -20.45 9.24 -47.53
CA THR A 197 -20.92 8.15 -48.39
C THR A 197 -21.19 6.86 -47.60
N ASP A 198 -22.18 6.07 -48.05
CA ASP A 198 -22.55 4.79 -47.43
C ASP A 198 -21.62 3.61 -47.82
N GLY A 199 -20.44 3.90 -48.39
CA GLY A 199 -19.45 2.88 -48.79
C GLY A 199 -19.86 1.97 -49.96
N GLN A 200 -21.10 2.04 -50.46
CA GLN A 200 -21.54 1.26 -51.62
C GLN A 200 -21.18 1.93 -52.95
N PRO A 201 -20.73 1.18 -53.97
CA PRO A 201 -20.44 1.74 -55.28
C PRO A 201 -21.73 2.28 -55.94
N THR A 202 -21.76 3.59 -56.18
CA THR A 202 -22.90 4.27 -56.83
C THR A 202 -23.05 3.83 -58.27
N GLN A 203 -24.19 3.24 -58.62
CA GLN A 203 -24.50 2.76 -59.96
C GLN A 203 -25.03 3.86 -60.91
N SER A 204 -25.32 5.06 -60.40
CA SER A 204 -25.88 6.19 -61.16
C SER A 204 -24.96 7.42 -61.14
N GLY A 205 -24.79 8.09 -62.27
CA GLY A 205 -23.96 9.31 -62.39
C GLY A 205 -24.49 10.49 -61.57
N LEU A 206 -25.81 10.58 -61.36
CA LEU A 206 -26.41 11.60 -60.49
C LEU A 206 -26.10 11.32 -59.01
N ALA A 207 -26.18 10.05 -58.57
CA ALA A 207 -25.80 9.65 -57.21
C ALA A 207 -24.30 9.86 -56.94
N ALA A 208 -23.45 9.59 -57.94
CA ALA A 208 -22.02 9.88 -57.86
C ALA A 208 -21.73 11.38 -57.70
N ASN A 209 -22.48 12.25 -58.38
CA ASN A 209 -22.36 13.71 -58.24
C ASN A 209 -22.76 14.17 -56.82
N VAL A 210 -23.87 13.66 -56.27
CA VAL A 210 -24.29 13.96 -54.88
C VAL A 210 -23.23 13.54 -53.87
N ASN A 211 -22.70 12.33 -53.96
CA ASN A 211 -21.64 11.86 -53.07
C ASN A 211 -20.39 12.74 -53.20
N GLN A 212 -20.03 13.12 -54.43
CA GLN A 212 -18.91 14.04 -54.67
C GLN A 212 -19.14 15.42 -54.04
N ARG A 213 -20.35 15.96 -54.09
CA ARG A 213 -20.71 17.22 -53.42
C ARG A 213 -20.61 17.13 -51.91
N LYS A 214 -21.05 16.03 -51.29
CA LYS A 214 -20.87 15.79 -49.84
C LYS A 214 -19.40 15.71 -49.46
N VAL A 215 -18.57 15.02 -50.26
CA VAL A 215 -17.11 14.98 -50.08
C VAL A 215 -16.48 16.36 -50.21
N TRP A 216 -16.90 17.15 -51.20
CA TRP A 216 -16.43 18.54 -51.34
C TRP A 216 -16.88 19.45 -50.21
N ALA A 217 -18.10 19.25 -49.70
CA ALA A 217 -18.57 19.99 -48.53
C ALA A 217 -17.70 19.69 -47.31
N LEU A 218 -17.43 18.41 -47.04
CA LEU A 218 -16.58 17.99 -45.93
C LEU A 218 -15.17 18.59 -46.04
N LYS A 219 -14.54 18.49 -47.22
CA LYS A 219 -13.25 19.11 -47.50
C LYS A 219 -13.27 20.63 -47.38
N SER A 220 -14.41 21.26 -47.69
CA SER A 220 -14.56 22.71 -47.53
C SER A 220 -14.60 23.08 -46.03
N LEU A 221 -15.21 22.25 -45.18
CA LEU A 221 -15.18 22.45 -43.73
C LEU A 221 -13.77 22.27 -43.17
N GLU A 222 -13.03 21.24 -43.62
CA GLU A 222 -11.63 20.96 -43.19
C GLU A 222 -10.69 22.15 -43.46
N VAL A 223 -10.99 22.98 -44.47
CA VAL A 223 -10.20 24.19 -44.81
C VAL A 223 -10.86 25.49 -44.36
N GLY A 224 -11.93 25.44 -43.56
CA GLY A 224 -12.62 26.62 -43.03
C GLY A 224 -13.51 27.38 -44.03
N HIS A 225 -13.79 26.81 -45.19
CA HIS A 225 -14.61 27.43 -46.25
C HIS A 225 -16.11 27.15 -46.06
N GLN A 226 -16.70 27.80 -45.05
CA GLN A 226 -18.10 27.62 -44.65
C GLN A 226 -19.12 27.79 -45.80
N GLU A 227 -19.04 28.87 -46.58
CA GLU A 227 -20.02 29.15 -47.65
C GLU A 227 -19.97 28.10 -48.77
N HIS A 228 -18.77 27.62 -49.10
CA HIS A 228 -18.59 26.55 -50.07
C HIS A 228 -19.13 25.21 -49.57
N ALA A 229 -19.01 24.94 -48.26
CA ALA A 229 -19.62 23.77 -47.65
C ALA A 229 -21.15 23.83 -47.74
N ILE A 230 -21.76 24.95 -47.35
CA ILE A 230 -23.21 25.17 -47.39
C ILE A 230 -23.74 24.99 -48.82
N ASN A 231 -23.12 25.63 -49.82
CA ASN A 231 -23.56 25.56 -51.21
C ASN A 231 -23.50 24.12 -51.77
N ASN A 232 -22.43 23.38 -51.46
CA ASN A 232 -22.32 21.98 -51.88
C ASN A 232 -23.36 21.08 -51.20
N LEU A 233 -23.65 21.29 -49.92
CA LEU A 233 -24.66 20.54 -49.17
C LEU A 233 -26.09 20.86 -49.65
N GLN A 234 -26.42 22.12 -49.90
CA GLN A 234 -27.72 22.51 -50.44
C GLN A 234 -27.98 21.86 -51.79
N LYS A 235 -27.01 21.92 -52.72
CA LYS A 235 -27.10 21.24 -54.02
C LYS A 235 -27.21 19.72 -53.89
N ALA A 236 -26.51 19.12 -52.92
CA ALA A 236 -26.64 17.69 -52.64
C ALA A 236 -28.06 17.32 -52.16
N GLY A 237 -28.70 18.19 -51.37
CA GLY A 237 -30.07 18.01 -50.88
C GLY A 237 -31.16 18.24 -51.93
N GLU A 238 -30.96 19.16 -52.87
CA GLU A 238 -31.90 19.48 -53.95
C GLU A 238 -32.04 18.33 -54.98
N ASP A 239 -30.92 17.64 -55.29
CA ASP A 239 -30.87 16.64 -56.37
C ASP A 239 -31.51 15.27 -56.01
N PHE A 240 -31.56 14.87 -54.72
CA PHE A 240 -32.08 13.57 -54.27
C PHE A 240 -32.92 13.59 -52.98
N GLY A 241 -33.20 14.77 -52.42
CA GLY A 241 -33.74 14.91 -51.07
C GLY A 241 -32.63 14.92 -50.03
N SER A 242 -32.90 15.58 -48.90
CA SER A 242 -31.92 15.73 -47.82
C SER A 242 -31.84 14.45 -46.99
N ASP A 243 -30.68 13.83 -46.97
CA ASP A 243 -30.39 12.67 -46.13
C ASP A 243 -29.84 13.09 -44.76
N PHE A 244 -29.47 12.11 -43.94
CA PHE A 244 -28.94 12.34 -42.59
C PHE A 244 -27.76 13.31 -42.60
N PHE A 245 -26.75 13.07 -43.46
CA PHE A 245 -25.52 13.85 -43.52
C PHE A 245 -25.80 15.32 -43.91
N VAL A 246 -26.64 15.53 -44.93
CA VAL A 246 -27.02 16.87 -45.38
C VAL A 246 -27.82 17.61 -44.31
N CYS A 247 -28.82 16.96 -43.71
CA CYS A 247 -29.62 17.57 -42.65
C CYS A 247 -28.78 17.95 -41.42
N PHE A 248 -27.84 17.08 -41.02
CA PHE A 248 -26.94 17.35 -39.89
C PHE A 248 -26.08 18.59 -40.15
N TRP A 249 -25.30 18.59 -41.23
CA TRP A 249 -24.35 19.68 -41.47
C TRP A 249 -25.03 21.00 -41.80
N LEU A 250 -26.12 20.99 -42.60
CA LEU A 250 -26.84 22.24 -42.88
C LEU A 250 -27.50 22.81 -41.62
N SER A 251 -28.11 21.96 -40.77
CA SER A 251 -28.66 22.47 -39.50
C SER A 251 -27.56 23.05 -38.61
N ARG A 252 -26.41 22.39 -38.46
CA ARG A 252 -25.30 22.90 -37.65
C ARG A 252 -24.76 24.23 -38.17
N LEU A 253 -24.47 24.30 -39.47
CA LEU A 253 -23.84 25.48 -40.09
C LEU A 253 -24.75 26.69 -40.02
N PHE A 254 -26.05 26.52 -40.31
CA PHE A 254 -27.00 27.62 -40.18
C PHE A 254 -27.28 28.01 -38.73
N ALA A 255 -27.31 27.05 -37.79
CA ALA A 255 -27.45 27.36 -36.37
C ALA A 255 -26.27 28.21 -35.87
N LEU A 256 -25.03 27.76 -36.07
CA LEU A 256 -23.83 28.42 -35.53
C LEU A 256 -23.50 29.72 -36.25
N HIS A 257 -23.54 29.73 -37.59
CA HIS A 257 -23.03 30.84 -38.39
C HIS A 257 -24.11 31.64 -39.11
N GLY A 258 -25.37 31.22 -39.05
CA GLY A 258 -26.47 31.99 -39.63
C GLY A 258 -26.65 33.35 -38.94
N THR A 259 -26.76 34.39 -39.75
CA THR A 259 -26.95 35.79 -39.33
C THR A 259 -28.35 36.35 -39.63
N THR A 260 -29.18 35.60 -40.35
CA THR A 260 -30.52 36.04 -40.78
C THR A 260 -31.59 35.07 -40.26
N GLU A 261 -32.81 35.58 -40.13
CA GLU A 261 -33.97 34.78 -39.71
C GLU A 261 -34.27 33.62 -40.67
N GLU A 262 -33.99 33.82 -41.97
CA GLU A 262 -34.10 32.79 -42.98
C GLU A 262 -33.14 31.63 -42.72
N HIS A 263 -31.87 31.92 -42.43
CA HIS A 263 -30.89 30.88 -42.06
C HIS A 263 -31.36 30.09 -40.83
N TRP A 264 -31.87 30.78 -39.81
CA TRP A 264 -32.36 30.14 -38.59
C TRP A 264 -33.58 29.25 -38.85
N ARG A 265 -34.53 29.71 -39.65
CA ARG A 265 -35.68 28.89 -40.08
C ARG A 265 -35.22 27.66 -40.85
N THR A 266 -34.32 27.82 -41.81
CA THR A 266 -33.74 26.72 -42.58
C THR A 266 -33.00 25.73 -41.68
N SER A 267 -32.28 26.21 -40.66
CA SER A 267 -31.67 25.35 -39.65
C SER A 267 -32.72 24.48 -38.93
N LEU A 268 -33.84 25.07 -38.49
CA LEU A 268 -34.91 24.33 -37.81
C LEU A 268 -35.58 23.31 -38.73
N GLU A 269 -35.78 23.65 -40.01
CA GLU A 269 -36.32 22.73 -41.02
C GLU A 269 -35.43 21.49 -41.16
N TYR A 270 -34.11 21.69 -41.31
CA TYR A 270 -33.15 20.58 -41.39
C TYR A 270 -33.03 19.81 -40.07
N SER A 271 -33.06 20.48 -38.91
CA SER A 271 -33.06 19.81 -37.60
C SER A 271 -34.30 18.94 -37.39
N ASN A 272 -35.48 19.39 -37.84
CA ASN A 272 -36.72 18.61 -37.77
C ASN A 272 -36.72 17.46 -38.78
N GLY A 273 -36.07 17.63 -39.93
CA GLY A 273 -35.80 16.55 -40.88
C GLY A 273 -34.87 15.48 -40.28
N LEU A 274 -33.78 15.92 -39.64
CA LEU A 274 -32.83 15.06 -38.95
C LEU A 274 -33.51 14.26 -37.84
N ALA A 275 -34.33 14.88 -37.00
CA ALA A 275 -35.04 14.21 -35.90
C ALA A 275 -35.89 13.02 -36.36
N LYS A 276 -36.45 13.06 -37.58
CA LYS A 276 -37.24 11.96 -38.16
C LYS A 276 -36.39 10.78 -38.64
N MET A 277 -35.07 10.98 -38.77
CA MET A 277 -34.10 9.99 -39.23
C MET A 277 -33.33 9.34 -38.07
N LEU A 278 -33.58 9.78 -36.83
CA LEU A 278 -32.96 9.23 -35.63
C LEU A 278 -33.84 8.10 -35.07
N VAL A 279 -33.18 7.07 -34.56
CA VAL A 279 -33.81 6.06 -33.70
C VAL A 279 -33.64 6.46 -32.23
N ASP A 280 -34.42 5.87 -31.33
CA ASP A 280 -34.40 6.25 -29.89
C ASP A 280 -33.04 5.99 -29.24
N GLU A 281 -32.27 5.02 -29.76
CA GLU A 281 -30.93 4.67 -29.28
C GLU A 281 -29.82 5.65 -29.73
N ASP A 282 -30.10 6.58 -30.67
CA ASP A 282 -29.13 7.54 -31.19
C ASP A 282 -28.89 8.73 -30.22
N LEU A 283 -28.60 8.45 -28.95
CA LEU A 283 -28.55 9.45 -27.86
C LEU A 283 -27.62 10.64 -28.13
N LEU A 284 -26.42 10.41 -28.66
CA LEU A 284 -25.45 11.48 -28.96
C LEU A 284 -25.98 12.38 -30.09
N THR A 285 -26.49 11.79 -31.16
CA THR A 285 -27.03 12.55 -32.28
C THR A 285 -28.29 13.31 -31.89
N HIS A 286 -29.12 12.73 -31.01
CA HIS A 286 -30.25 13.42 -30.39
C HIS A 286 -29.79 14.68 -29.67
N ALA A 287 -28.76 14.59 -28.84
CA ALA A 287 -28.18 15.75 -28.16
C ALA A 287 -27.65 16.82 -29.14
N LEU A 288 -26.90 16.41 -30.16
CA LEU A 288 -26.28 17.34 -31.11
C LEU A 288 -27.32 18.14 -31.94
N TYR A 289 -28.38 17.51 -32.45
CA TYR A 289 -29.39 18.30 -33.20
C TYR A 289 -30.21 19.20 -32.28
N LEU A 290 -30.46 18.78 -31.03
CA LEU A 290 -31.11 19.62 -30.03
C LEU A 290 -30.22 20.83 -29.70
N ASN A 291 -28.89 20.69 -29.65
CA ASN A 291 -27.97 21.83 -29.55
C ASN A 291 -28.16 22.81 -30.73
N HIS A 292 -28.30 22.32 -31.97
CA HIS A 292 -28.55 23.19 -33.13
C HIS A 292 -29.85 24.00 -32.97
N LYS A 293 -30.94 23.33 -32.56
CA LYS A 293 -32.23 23.98 -32.28
C LYS A 293 -32.11 25.00 -31.13
N GLY A 294 -31.40 24.63 -30.06
CA GLY A 294 -31.15 25.50 -28.92
C GLY A 294 -30.42 26.79 -29.30
N VAL A 295 -29.39 26.70 -30.15
CA VAL A 295 -28.68 27.88 -30.70
C VAL A 295 -29.63 28.77 -31.51
N VAL A 296 -30.48 28.18 -32.36
CA VAL A 296 -31.46 28.95 -33.13
C VAL A 296 -32.43 29.69 -32.22
N HIS A 297 -33.04 29.00 -31.25
CA HIS A 297 -33.97 29.64 -30.30
C HIS A 297 -33.27 30.73 -29.48
N LEU A 298 -32.00 30.54 -29.09
CA LEU A 298 -31.20 31.57 -28.44
C LEU A 298 -31.03 32.81 -29.35
N LYS A 299 -30.68 32.64 -30.63
CA LYS A 299 -30.55 33.74 -31.61
C LYS A 299 -31.87 34.47 -31.88
N GLN A 300 -32.98 33.75 -31.82
CA GLN A 300 -34.34 34.30 -31.92
C GLN A 300 -34.83 34.92 -30.60
N ASN A 301 -34.01 34.92 -29.54
CA ASN A 301 -34.35 35.39 -28.20
C ASN A 301 -35.53 34.63 -27.55
N GLU A 302 -35.76 33.38 -27.95
CA GLU A 302 -36.74 32.46 -27.39
C GLU A 302 -36.12 31.66 -26.23
N LEU A 303 -35.70 32.36 -25.18
CA LEU A 303 -34.81 31.81 -24.15
C LEU A 303 -35.39 30.63 -23.36
N GLU A 304 -36.71 30.58 -23.14
CA GLU A 304 -37.37 29.48 -22.42
C GLU A 304 -37.42 28.20 -23.25
N THR A 305 -37.65 28.32 -24.56
CA THR A 305 -37.57 27.21 -25.50
C THR A 305 -36.14 26.71 -25.64
N ALA A 306 -35.17 27.64 -25.73
CA ALA A 306 -33.75 27.30 -25.79
C ALA A 306 -33.30 26.52 -24.55
N GLU A 307 -33.68 26.98 -23.35
CA GLU A 307 -33.40 26.30 -22.08
C GLU A 307 -33.97 24.87 -22.07
N LEU A 308 -35.24 24.70 -22.44
CA LEU A 308 -35.91 23.39 -22.46
C LEU A 308 -35.18 22.41 -23.40
N VAL A 309 -34.92 22.84 -24.62
CA VAL A 309 -34.28 22.01 -25.66
C VAL A 309 -32.85 21.64 -25.29
N LEU A 310 -32.08 22.58 -24.74
CA LEU A 310 -30.69 22.33 -24.34
C LEU A 310 -30.59 21.47 -23.07
N THR A 311 -31.55 21.58 -22.15
CA THR A 311 -31.65 20.67 -21.00
C THR A 311 -31.91 19.25 -21.49
N GLN A 312 -32.86 19.08 -22.42
CA GLN A 312 -33.11 17.78 -23.05
C GLN A 312 -31.87 17.25 -23.78
N ALA A 313 -31.13 18.11 -24.50
CA ALA A 313 -29.89 17.71 -25.17
C ALA A 313 -28.88 17.11 -24.18
N TYR A 314 -28.68 17.79 -23.04
CA TYR A 314 -27.77 17.33 -22.00
C TYR A 314 -28.23 16.03 -21.31
N ASP A 315 -29.55 15.84 -21.16
CA ASP A 315 -30.13 14.62 -20.60
C ASP A 315 -29.99 13.41 -21.54
N TYR A 316 -30.11 13.62 -22.86
CA TYR A 316 -29.83 12.60 -23.88
C TYR A 316 -28.35 12.18 -23.86
N TYR A 317 -27.45 13.17 -23.92
CA TYR A 317 -26.02 12.91 -23.88
C TYR A 317 -25.29 14.07 -23.19
N ARG A 318 -24.60 13.76 -22.08
CA ARG A 318 -23.88 14.73 -21.26
C ARG A 318 -22.61 15.23 -21.98
N ASN A 319 -22.77 16.25 -22.80
CA ASN A 319 -21.69 16.91 -23.53
C ASN A 319 -21.47 18.36 -23.02
N TYR A 320 -20.25 18.90 -23.19
CA TYR A 320 -19.93 20.27 -22.73
C TYR A 320 -20.55 21.36 -23.60
N GLU A 321 -20.84 21.12 -24.89
CA GLU A 321 -21.46 22.12 -25.79
C GLU A 321 -22.84 22.52 -25.25
N SER A 322 -23.65 21.56 -24.78
CA SER A 322 -24.94 21.83 -24.14
C SER A 322 -24.78 22.67 -22.86
N LEU A 323 -23.76 22.42 -22.04
CA LEU A 323 -23.50 23.19 -20.81
C LEU A 323 -23.05 24.63 -21.12
N GLU A 324 -22.21 24.82 -22.13
CA GLU A 324 -21.80 26.14 -22.62
C GLU A 324 -23.01 26.95 -23.09
N LEU A 325 -23.85 26.35 -23.94
CA LEU A 325 -25.05 27.00 -24.46
C LEU A 325 -26.08 27.30 -23.36
N LEU A 326 -26.29 26.39 -22.41
CA LEU A 326 -27.13 26.64 -21.23
C LEU A 326 -26.60 27.80 -20.40
N THR A 327 -25.28 27.85 -20.16
CA THR A 327 -24.65 28.97 -19.45
C THR A 327 -24.95 30.29 -20.15
N LYS A 328 -24.82 30.33 -21.49
CA LYS A 328 -25.13 31.51 -22.29
C LYS A 328 -26.60 31.91 -22.21
N VAL A 329 -27.53 30.96 -22.28
CA VAL A 329 -28.98 31.20 -22.07
C VAL A 329 -29.22 31.85 -20.70
N TYR A 330 -28.68 31.27 -19.63
CA TYR A 330 -28.88 31.80 -18.28
C TYR A 330 -28.27 33.19 -18.08
N LEU A 331 -27.06 33.43 -18.59
CA LEU A 331 -26.46 34.76 -18.54
C LEU A 331 -27.30 35.80 -19.31
N THR A 332 -27.85 35.42 -20.47
CA THR A 332 -28.74 36.29 -21.26
C THR A 332 -30.03 36.60 -20.51
N GLN A 333 -30.65 35.59 -19.87
CA GLN A 333 -31.83 35.78 -19.03
C GLN A 333 -31.55 36.71 -17.83
N VAL A 334 -30.35 36.62 -17.23
CA VAL A 334 -29.92 37.52 -16.14
C VAL A 334 -29.81 38.98 -16.63
N GLU A 335 -29.27 39.21 -17.83
CA GLU A 335 -29.23 40.56 -18.43
C GLU A 335 -30.64 41.12 -18.70
N GLN A 336 -31.60 40.26 -19.01
CA GLN A 336 -33.02 40.60 -19.16
C GLN A 336 -33.76 40.79 -17.83
N GLY A 337 -33.06 40.69 -16.69
CA GLY A 337 -33.60 40.99 -15.36
C GLY A 337 -34.03 39.76 -14.55
N LYS A 338 -33.83 38.53 -15.04
CA LYS A 338 -34.11 37.27 -14.31
C LYS A 338 -32.92 36.89 -13.42
N ALA A 339 -32.71 37.63 -12.33
CA ALA A 339 -31.54 37.50 -11.45
C ALA A 339 -31.40 36.09 -10.82
N GLU A 340 -32.51 35.37 -10.61
CA GLU A 340 -32.55 34.01 -10.07
C GLU A 340 -31.82 32.99 -10.96
N ARG A 341 -31.63 33.29 -12.25
CA ARG A 341 -30.95 32.41 -13.22
C ARG A 341 -29.43 32.40 -13.07
N LEU A 342 -28.88 33.32 -12.27
CA LEU A 342 -27.44 33.38 -11.99
C LEU A 342 -26.91 32.11 -11.31
N GLU A 343 -27.71 31.48 -10.44
CA GLU A 343 -27.32 30.24 -9.77
C GLU A 343 -27.23 29.06 -10.74
N LEU A 344 -28.12 29.01 -11.74
CA LEU A 344 -28.08 28.00 -12.80
C LEU A 344 -26.89 28.19 -13.73
N ALA A 345 -26.54 29.45 -14.06
CA ALA A 345 -25.32 29.77 -14.80
C ALA A 345 -24.06 29.31 -14.04
N GLN A 346 -24.05 29.51 -12.71
CA GLN A 346 -22.97 29.02 -11.86
C GLN A 346 -22.88 27.49 -11.84
N GLU A 347 -24.00 26.80 -11.64
CA GLU A 347 -24.01 25.35 -11.60
C GLU A 347 -23.58 24.72 -12.94
N THR A 348 -24.03 25.28 -14.06
CA THR A 348 -23.64 24.81 -15.41
C THR A 348 -22.16 25.05 -15.69
N MET A 349 -21.62 26.21 -15.36
CA MET A 349 -20.17 26.47 -15.44
C MET A 349 -19.35 25.55 -14.53
N GLU A 350 -19.83 25.29 -13.31
CA GLU A 350 -19.15 24.39 -12.39
C GLU A 350 -19.13 22.95 -12.93
N ARG A 351 -20.26 22.48 -13.48
CA ARG A 351 -20.34 21.18 -14.18
C ARG A 351 -19.40 21.12 -15.37
N LEU A 352 -19.31 22.19 -16.15
CA LEU A 352 -18.39 22.30 -17.28
C LEU A 352 -16.94 22.16 -16.83
N LEU A 353 -16.51 22.92 -15.82
CA LEU A 353 -15.17 22.84 -15.25
C LEU A 353 -14.82 21.42 -14.78
N ARG A 354 -15.78 20.74 -14.12
CA ARG A 354 -15.60 19.37 -13.62
C ARG A 354 -15.51 18.32 -14.73
N GLN A 355 -16.10 18.59 -15.89
CA GLN A 355 -16.06 17.68 -17.03
C GLN A 355 -14.85 17.91 -17.91
N ARG A 356 -14.51 19.18 -18.15
CA ARG A 356 -13.46 19.56 -19.09
C ARG A 356 -12.84 20.92 -18.77
N VAL A 357 -11.69 20.90 -18.11
CA VAL A 357 -10.95 22.09 -17.65
C VAL A 357 -10.49 22.93 -18.84
N SER A 358 -10.02 22.27 -19.90
CA SER A 358 -9.59 22.94 -21.13
C SER A 358 -10.73 23.74 -21.76
N GLN A 359 -11.91 23.13 -21.91
CA GLN A 359 -13.09 23.80 -22.45
C GLN A 359 -13.54 24.96 -21.56
N TYR A 360 -13.56 24.78 -20.24
CA TYR A 360 -13.94 25.86 -19.32
C TYR A 360 -13.07 27.11 -19.51
N ILE A 361 -11.74 26.94 -19.58
CA ILE A 361 -10.79 28.05 -19.75
C ILE A 361 -11.04 28.79 -21.07
N SER A 362 -11.34 28.06 -22.15
CA SER A 362 -11.68 28.65 -23.45
C SER A 362 -12.99 29.44 -23.38
N VAL A 363 -14.05 28.81 -22.87
CA VAL A 363 -15.41 29.37 -22.81
C VAL A 363 -15.48 30.61 -21.92
N ILE A 364 -14.82 30.60 -20.76
CA ILE A 364 -14.96 31.70 -19.80
C ILE A 364 -14.41 33.02 -20.35
N ASN A 365 -13.34 32.97 -21.14
CA ASN A 365 -12.78 34.16 -21.77
C ASN A 365 -13.78 34.79 -22.75
N HIS A 366 -14.47 33.96 -23.56
CA HIS A 366 -15.49 34.43 -24.48
C HIS A 366 -16.70 35.02 -23.73
N LEU A 367 -17.20 34.32 -22.71
CA LEU A 367 -18.35 34.78 -21.91
C LEU A 367 -18.04 36.05 -21.11
N GLN A 368 -16.80 36.25 -20.65
CA GLN A 368 -16.38 37.50 -20.01
C GLN A 368 -16.34 38.69 -20.96
N GLN A 369 -16.11 38.46 -22.27
CA GLN A 369 -16.20 39.50 -23.29
C GLN A 369 -17.66 39.82 -23.63
N GLU A 370 -18.50 38.80 -23.78
CA GLU A 370 -19.91 38.95 -24.16
C GLU A 370 -20.77 39.46 -22.99
N PHE A 371 -20.53 38.97 -21.76
CA PHE A 371 -21.29 39.28 -20.53
C PHE A 371 -20.40 39.77 -19.37
N PRO A 372 -19.71 40.93 -19.49
CA PRO A 372 -18.62 41.31 -18.57
C PRO A 372 -18.99 41.38 -17.10
N LYS A 373 -20.22 41.77 -16.76
CA LYS A 373 -20.65 41.88 -15.35
C LYS A 373 -20.97 40.52 -14.74
N TYR A 374 -21.84 39.74 -15.40
CA TYR A 374 -22.40 38.53 -14.83
C TYR A 374 -21.48 37.32 -15.00
N ALA A 375 -20.79 37.17 -16.13
CA ALA A 375 -19.81 36.10 -16.30
C ALA A 375 -18.67 36.19 -15.29
N ASN A 376 -18.17 37.42 -15.01
CA ASN A 376 -17.16 37.62 -13.96
C ASN A 376 -17.66 37.24 -12.56
N LEU A 377 -18.91 37.59 -12.24
CA LEU A 377 -19.51 37.22 -10.96
C LEU A 377 -19.64 35.70 -10.82
N VAL A 378 -20.12 35.02 -11.87
CA VAL A 378 -20.23 33.56 -11.87
C VAL A 378 -18.85 32.91 -11.77
N ASN A 379 -17.89 33.35 -12.59
CA ASN A 379 -16.51 32.85 -12.56
C ASN A 379 -15.93 32.95 -11.15
N ARG A 380 -16.10 34.10 -10.50
CA ARG A 380 -15.65 34.30 -9.12
C ARG A 380 -16.26 33.27 -8.16
N ARG A 381 -17.56 32.99 -8.25
CA ARG A 381 -18.22 32.00 -7.38
C ARG A 381 -17.73 30.56 -7.65
N VAL A 382 -17.54 30.20 -8.92
CA VAL A 382 -16.97 28.90 -9.31
C VAL A 382 -15.55 28.77 -8.78
N ILE A 383 -14.73 29.81 -8.94
CA ILE A 383 -13.36 29.91 -8.40
C ILE A 383 -13.35 29.79 -6.87
N GLU A 384 -14.26 30.46 -6.16
CA GLU A 384 -14.40 30.37 -4.69
C GLU A 384 -14.79 28.94 -4.23
N GLN A 385 -15.64 28.23 -4.97
CA GLN A 385 -15.96 26.81 -4.70
C GLN A 385 -14.75 25.90 -4.92
N GLN A 386 -14.00 26.12 -6.00
CA GLN A 386 -12.77 25.39 -6.26
C GLN A 386 -11.69 25.69 -5.21
N ASP A 387 -11.59 26.94 -4.74
CA ASP A 387 -10.70 27.31 -3.63
C ASP A 387 -11.05 26.53 -2.37
N LYS A 388 -12.34 26.47 -2.04
CA LYS A 388 -12.79 25.71 -0.88
C LYS A 388 -12.40 24.24 -1.01
N PHE A 389 -12.63 23.63 -2.17
CA PHE A 389 -12.24 22.23 -2.41
C PHE A 389 -10.73 22.02 -2.31
N TYR A 390 -9.94 22.87 -2.97
CA TYR A 390 -8.49 22.87 -2.90
C TYR A 390 -7.97 22.94 -1.46
N LEU A 391 -8.51 23.86 -0.65
CA LEU A 391 -8.15 24.01 0.77
C LEU A 391 -8.60 22.82 1.63
N ASP A 392 -9.78 22.24 1.36
CA ASP A 392 -10.30 21.09 2.08
C ASP A 392 -9.49 19.81 1.79
N VAL A 393 -9.13 19.57 0.52
CA VAL A 393 -8.24 18.45 0.13
C VAL A 393 -6.87 18.62 0.77
N ASN A 394 -6.35 19.85 0.75
CA ASN A 394 -5.09 20.16 1.39
C ASN A 394 -5.12 19.95 2.92
N ARG A 395 -6.19 20.37 3.58
CA ARG A 395 -6.40 20.13 5.02
C ARG A 395 -6.48 18.63 5.31
N SER A 396 -7.23 17.89 4.49
CA SER A 396 -7.32 16.42 4.59
C SER A 396 -5.95 15.75 4.45
N LEU A 397 -5.12 16.20 3.50
CA LEU A 397 -3.75 15.74 3.37
C LEU A 397 -2.97 16.01 4.67
N GLN A 398 -2.96 17.24 5.15
CA GLN A 398 -2.25 17.62 6.39
C GLN A 398 -2.70 16.79 7.59
N GLU A 399 -4.01 16.65 7.81
CA GLU A 399 -4.57 15.84 8.91
C GLU A 399 -4.10 14.38 8.83
N ASN A 400 -4.00 13.82 7.63
CA ASN A 400 -3.57 12.43 7.42
C ASN A 400 -2.06 12.27 7.59
N ARG A 401 -1.26 13.24 7.15
CA ARG A 401 0.19 13.29 7.38
C ARG A 401 0.52 13.38 8.86
N ASP A 402 -0.06 14.36 9.54
CA ASP A 402 0.14 14.59 10.98
C ASP A 402 -0.25 13.35 11.78
N TRP A 403 -1.34 12.69 11.40
CA TRP A 403 -1.74 11.44 12.02
C TRP A 403 -0.75 10.30 11.75
N SER A 404 -0.29 10.13 10.51
CA SER A 404 0.65 9.07 10.15
C SER A 404 2.00 9.26 10.85
N GLN A 405 2.53 10.49 10.83
CA GLN A 405 3.78 10.84 11.49
C GLN A 405 3.69 10.63 13.01
N ASN A 406 2.63 11.11 13.67
CA ASN A 406 2.50 11.03 15.12
C ASN A 406 2.13 9.63 15.63
N ARG A 407 1.43 8.81 14.83
CA ARG A 407 0.91 7.49 15.27
C ARG A 407 1.70 6.30 14.73
N LEU A 408 2.37 6.46 13.60
CA LEU A 408 3.09 5.42 12.87
C LEU A 408 4.58 5.73 12.61
N GLU A 409 5.07 6.92 13.01
CA GLU A 409 6.47 7.36 12.85
C GLU A 409 6.94 7.43 11.39
N GLN A 410 6.00 7.64 10.46
CA GLN A 410 6.33 7.75 9.05
C GLN A 410 6.94 9.12 8.72
N ARG A 411 8.03 9.11 7.95
CA ARG A 411 8.56 10.31 7.29
C ARG A 411 7.90 10.47 5.94
N GLU A 412 7.37 11.65 5.70
CA GLU A 412 6.69 11.96 4.44
C GLU A 412 7.43 13.03 3.63
N SER A 413 7.25 12.97 2.31
CA SER A 413 7.84 13.92 1.37
C SER A 413 7.26 15.33 1.57
N GLN A 414 8.05 16.33 1.17
CA GLN A 414 7.66 17.73 1.27
C GLN A 414 6.38 18.00 0.47
N ARG A 415 5.56 18.92 0.98
CA ARG A 415 4.24 19.25 0.43
C ARG A 415 4.36 20.28 -0.71
N PRO A 416 3.55 20.19 -1.77
CA PRO A 416 3.37 21.32 -2.68
C PRO A 416 2.86 22.54 -1.91
N GLU A 417 3.59 23.65 -2.00
CA GLU A 417 3.23 24.90 -1.32
C GLU A 417 1.90 25.44 -1.86
N ILE A 418 1.08 26.01 -0.98
CA ILE A 418 -0.05 26.83 -1.41
C ILE A 418 0.53 28.16 -1.91
N GLY A 419 0.34 28.46 -3.19
CA GLY A 419 0.66 29.78 -3.73
C GLY A 419 -0.32 30.85 -3.22
N ASP A 420 0.13 32.10 -3.13
CA ASP A 420 -0.71 33.19 -2.58
C ASP A 420 -1.83 33.67 -3.52
N ASN A 421 -1.84 33.28 -4.80
CA ASN A 421 -2.93 33.50 -5.76
C ASN A 421 -2.78 32.57 -6.99
N PRO A 422 -3.04 31.27 -6.86
CA PRO A 422 -2.82 30.33 -7.94
C PRO A 422 -3.86 30.52 -9.05
N SER A 423 -3.43 30.38 -10.31
CA SER A 423 -4.34 30.33 -11.47
C SER A 423 -5.35 29.18 -11.31
N LEU A 424 -6.49 29.22 -12.01
CA LEU A 424 -7.46 28.10 -11.94
C LEU A 424 -6.80 26.78 -12.36
N LEU A 425 -6.02 26.78 -13.44
CA LEU A 425 -5.30 25.60 -13.91
C LEU A 425 -4.33 25.07 -12.85
N GLN A 426 -3.59 25.98 -12.19
CA GLN A 426 -2.70 25.62 -11.09
C GLN A 426 -3.45 24.93 -9.95
N ARG A 427 -4.61 25.47 -9.54
CA ARG A 427 -5.41 24.91 -8.45
C ARG A 427 -5.86 23.50 -8.78
N VAL A 428 -6.37 23.29 -9.99
CA VAL A 428 -6.82 21.98 -10.44
C VAL A 428 -5.64 21.01 -10.45
N TYR A 429 -4.50 21.43 -10.97
CA TYR A 429 -3.27 20.65 -11.02
C TYR A 429 -2.74 20.27 -9.62
N THR A 430 -2.58 21.23 -8.72
CA THR A 430 -2.12 20.96 -7.35
C THR A 430 -3.15 20.14 -6.57
N THR A 431 -4.45 20.27 -6.86
CA THR A 431 -5.49 19.44 -6.25
C THR A 431 -5.31 17.98 -6.62
N SER A 432 -5.09 17.63 -7.89
CA SER A 432 -4.86 16.22 -8.29
C SER A 432 -3.63 15.61 -7.62
N GLN A 433 -2.58 16.41 -7.43
CA GLN A 433 -1.40 15.99 -6.66
C GLN A 433 -1.71 15.77 -5.18
N HIS A 434 -2.47 16.67 -4.54
CA HIS A 434 -2.88 16.48 -3.16
C HIS A 434 -3.73 15.21 -3.00
N VAL A 435 -4.59 14.87 -3.97
CA VAL A 435 -5.33 13.60 -3.97
C VAL A 435 -4.36 12.41 -3.98
N TRP A 436 -3.38 12.41 -4.88
CA TRP A 436 -2.36 11.35 -4.96
C TRP A 436 -1.56 11.22 -3.65
N LEU A 437 -1.05 12.34 -3.11
CA LEU A 437 -0.27 12.32 -1.87
C LEU A 437 -1.10 11.82 -0.69
N ASN A 438 -2.38 12.16 -0.64
CA ASN A 438 -3.28 11.71 0.40
C ASN A 438 -3.52 10.20 0.29
N TYR A 439 -3.75 9.69 -0.92
CA TYR A 439 -3.79 8.24 -1.19
C TYR A 439 -2.48 7.54 -0.77
N SER A 440 -1.33 8.04 -1.21
CA SER A 440 -0.02 7.46 -0.91
C SER A 440 0.25 7.40 0.59
N THR A 441 -0.08 8.47 1.32
CA THR A 441 0.03 8.55 2.78
C THR A 441 -0.81 7.46 3.46
N LEU A 442 -2.09 7.36 3.07
CA LEU A 442 -3.00 6.38 3.65
C LEU A 442 -2.62 4.94 3.28
N ARG A 443 -2.12 4.70 2.06
CA ARG A 443 -1.63 3.38 1.65
C ARG A 443 -0.36 2.98 2.41
N LYS A 444 0.63 3.87 2.54
CA LYS A 444 1.83 3.62 3.37
C LYS A 444 1.45 3.32 4.81
N ALA A 445 0.50 4.06 5.38
CA ALA A 445 -0.03 3.76 6.71
C ALA A 445 -0.64 2.35 6.79
N ALA A 446 -1.40 1.92 5.78
CA ALA A 446 -2.00 0.59 5.72
C ALA A 446 -0.93 -0.52 5.72
N VAL A 447 0.13 -0.35 4.92
CA VAL A 447 1.27 -1.28 4.87
C VAL A 447 1.94 -1.39 6.23
N THR A 448 2.29 -0.28 6.88
CA THR A 448 2.90 -0.30 8.22
C THR A 448 1.98 -0.91 9.28
N LEU A 449 0.66 -0.68 9.20
CA LEU A 449 -0.30 -1.33 10.09
C LEU A 449 -0.32 -2.86 9.88
N SER A 450 -0.23 -3.32 8.64
CA SER A 450 -0.14 -4.74 8.29
C SER A 450 1.16 -5.38 8.81
N GLU A 451 2.31 -4.73 8.61
CA GLU A 451 3.61 -5.19 9.12
C GLU A 451 3.65 -5.27 10.65
N ARG A 452 3.08 -4.28 11.35
CA ARG A 452 2.97 -4.32 12.81
C ARG A 452 2.05 -5.45 13.26
N TYR A 453 0.97 -5.72 12.53
CA TYR A 453 0.06 -6.82 12.83
C TYR A 453 0.75 -8.17 12.67
N THR A 454 1.44 -8.41 11.56
CA THR A 454 2.16 -9.67 11.32
C THR A 454 3.23 -9.91 12.38
N ALA A 455 3.99 -8.87 12.76
CA ALA A 455 4.99 -8.95 13.82
C ALA A 455 4.36 -9.31 15.19
N ILE A 456 3.25 -8.66 15.56
CA ILE A 456 2.53 -8.96 16.81
C ILE A 456 1.97 -10.39 16.80
N THR A 457 1.33 -10.81 15.70
CA THR A 457 0.78 -12.16 15.56
C THR A 457 1.86 -13.22 15.63
N ALA A 458 3.03 -12.98 15.02
CA ALA A 458 4.19 -13.86 15.12
C ALA A 458 4.65 -14.02 16.59
N LYS A 459 4.79 -12.91 17.33
CA LYS A 459 5.12 -12.94 18.78
C LYS A 459 4.08 -13.71 19.59
N LEU A 460 2.78 -13.43 19.39
CA LEU A 460 1.69 -14.13 20.09
C LEU A 460 1.67 -15.63 19.81
N SER A 461 2.04 -16.05 18.59
CA SER A 461 2.11 -17.47 18.25
C SER A 461 3.33 -18.21 18.82
N ALA A 462 4.37 -17.47 19.23
CA ALA A 462 5.60 -18.03 19.80
C ALA A 462 5.48 -18.27 21.31
N LEU A 463 4.81 -17.39 22.05
CA LEU A 463 4.70 -17.47 23.52
C LEU A 463 4.03 -18.76 24.05
N PRO A 464 2.95 -19.30 23.44
CA PRO A 464 2.39 -20.58 23.85
C PRO A 464 3.40 -21.72 23.69
N LYS A 465 4.22 -21.70 22.63
CA LYS A 465 5.26 -22.73 22.44
C LYS A 465 6.34 -22.65 23.52
N VAL A 466 6.68 -21.44 23.97
CA VAL A 466 7.58 -21.24 25.10
C VAL A 466 6.97 -21.82 26.37
N ARG A 467 5.67 -21.56 26.62
CA ARG A 467 4.95 -22.12 27.76
C ARG A 467 4.91 -23.64 27.73
N ASP A 468 4.55 -24.23 26.58
CA ASP A 468 4.54 -25.69 26.39
C ASP A 468 5.94 -26.29 26.63
N SER A 469 7.00 -25.60 26.21
CA SER A 469 8.39 -26.03 26.46
C SER A 469 8.74 -25.97 27.94
N LEU A 470 8.38 -24.89 28.64
CA LEU A 470 8.58 -24.73 30.09
C LEU A 470 7.81 -25.78 30.90
N ASP A 471 6.57 -26.10 30.50
CA ASP A 471 5.76 -27.13 31.16
C ASP A 471 6.32 -28.55 30.93
N THR A 472 6.85 -28.80 29.73
CA THR A 472 7.54 -30.06 29.40
C THR A 472 8.82 -30.21 30.22
N ASP A 473 9.67 -29.17 30.26
CA ASP A 473 10.89 -29.14 31.06
C ASP A 473 10.61 -29.36 32.55
N ASN A 474 9.58 -28.70 33.10
CA ASN A 474 9.17 -28.89 34.49
C ASN A 474 8.76 -30.33 34.78
N SER A 475 8.01 -30.96 33.88
CA SER A 475 7.62 -32.36 34.01
C SER A 475 8.84 -33.30 34.02
N SER A 476 9.81 -33.09 33.12
CA SER A 476 11.05 -33.86 33.09
C SER A 476 11.92 -33.66 34.33
N ILE A 477 12.07 -32.42 34.79
CA ILE A 477 12.88 -32.09 35.97
C ILE A 477 12.22 -32.62 37.26
N GLN A 478 10.90 -32.58 37.36
CA GLN A 478 10.16 -33.20 38.46
C GLN A 478 10.34 -34.72 38.51
N LEU A 479 10.34 -35.39 37.35
CA LEU A 479 10.68 -36.81 37.25
C LEU A 479 12.12 -37.08 37.69
N LEU A 480 13.07 -36.23 37.31
CA LEU A 480 14.47 -36.33 37.72
C LEU A 480 14.62 -36.17 39.25
N PHE A 481 13.97 -35.17 39.87
CA PHE A 481 13.99 -35.02 41.32
C PHE A 481 13.34 -36.21 42.05
N THR A 482 12.28 -36.77 41.49
CA THR A 482 11.64 -37.98 42.02
C THR A 482 12.59 -39.19 41.94
N GLY A 483 13.23 -39.40 40.80
CA GLY A 483 14.23 -40.46 40.62
C GLY A 483 15.47 -40.30 41.52
N LEU A 484 15.91 -39.06 41.76
CA LEU A 484 16.99 -38.76 42.71
C LEU A 484 16.62 -39.12 44.16
N ARG A 485 15.37 -38.84 44.59
CA ARG A 485 14.89 -39.23 45.92
C ARG A 485 14.83 -40.74 46.09
N GLU A 486 14.35 -41.46 45.07
CA GLU A 486 14.32 -42.93 45.07
C GLU A 486 15.75 -43.49 45.19
N ALA A 487 16.69 -43.03 44.36
CA ALA A 487 18.08 -43.47 44.40
C ALA A 487 18.80 -43.11 45.72
N LEU A 488 18.50 -41.94 46.30
CA LEU A 488 19.01 -41.55 47.62
C LEU A 488 18.46 -42.44 48.75
N SER A 489 17.19 -42.85 48.65
CA SER A 489 16.56 -43.75 49.63
C SER A 489 17.23 -45.12 49.64
N GLU A 490 17.50 -45.69 48.45
CA GLU A 490 18.20 -46.96 48.30
C GLU A 490 19.64 -46.87 48.83
N ARG A 491 20.30 -45.73 48.62
CA ARG A 491 21.64 -45.46 49.13
C ARG A 491 21.65 -45.33 50.66
N GLU A 492 20.69 -44.66 51.26
CA GLU A 492 20.61 -44.52 52.72
C GLU A 492 20.28 -45.86 53.40
N GLU A 493 19.39 -46.67 52.81
CA GLU A 493 19.13 -48.04 53.24
C GLU A 493 20.40 -48.92 53.12
N CYS A 494 21.14 -48.81 52.02
CA CYS A 494 22.42 -49.48 51.83
C CYS A 494 23.42 -49.07 52.92
N ARG A 495 23.54 -47.77 53.21
CA ARG A 495 24.46 -47.22 54.22
C ARG A 495 24.10 -47.67 55.63
N LEU A 496 22.81 -47.69 55.98
CA LEU A 496 22.30 -48.25 57.24
C LEU A 496 22.64 -49.75 57.36
N ASN A 497 22.51 -50.50 56.29
CA ASN A 497 22.90 -51.91 56.22
C ASN A 497 24.41 -52.10 56.37
N VAL A 498 25.25 -51.24 55.77
CA VAL A 498 26.71 -51.23 55.96
C VAL A 498 27.07 -50.99 57.43
N VAL A 499 26.50 -49.96 58.06
CA VAL A 499 26.75 -49.64 59.49
C VAL A 499 26.29 -50.78 60.39
N SER A 500 25.14 -51.40 60.12
CA SER A 500 24.64 -52.58 60.84
C SER A 500 25.62 -53.76 60.74
N GLN A 501 26.21 -54.00 59.58
CA GLN A 501 27.23 -55.03 59.38
C GLN A 501 28.55 -54.68 60.07
N GLU A 502 28.98 -53.41 60.07
CA GLU A 502 30.15 -52.96 60.82
C GLU A 502 29.99 -53.15 62.33
N GLN A 503 28.81 -52.87 62.88
CA GLN A 503 28.49 -53.12 64.28
C GLN A 503 28.53 -54.62 64.62
N LYS A 504 28.06 -55.48 63.70
CA LYS A 504 28.15 -56.95 63.87
C LYS A 504 29.59 -57.44 63.81
N ILE A 505 30.43 -56.88 62.94
CA ILE A 505 31.87 -57.18 62.87
C ILE A 505 32.58 -56.75 64.16
N LYS A 506 32.34 -55.53 64.64
CA LYS A 506 32.89 -55.03 65.92
C LYS A 506 32.49 -55.92 67.10
N LYS A 507 31.22 -56.34 67.18
CA LYS A 507 30.76 -57.29 68.20
C LYS A 507 31.50 -58.63 68.14
N ILE A 508 31.88 -59.10 66.96
CA ILE A 508 32.67 -60.34 66.80
C ILE A 508 34.12 -60.11 67.25
N GLU A 509 34.72 -58.97 66.91
CA GLU A 509 36.08 -58.60 67.34
C GLU A 509 36.16 -58.45 68.87
N ASP A 510 35.21 -57.75 69.49
CA ASP A 510 35.12 -57.62 70.95
C ASP A 510 34.88 -58.98 71.62
N SER A 511 34.12 -59.88 70.99
CA SER A 511 33.92 -61.25 71.47
C SER A 511 35.17 -62.12 71.40
N LYS A 512 36.15 -61.80 70.53
CA LYS A 512 37.42 -62.55 70.47
C LYS A 512 38.17 -62.38 71.79
N LEU A 513 38.25 -61.17 72.33
CA LEU A 513 38.91 -60.91 73.62
C LEU A 513 38.28 -61.71 74.78
N ARG A 514 36.93 -61.76 74.84
CA ARG A 514 36.22 -62.49 75.88
C ARG A 514 36.38 -64.01 75.76
N ASP A 515 36.33 -64.53 74.54
CA ASP A 515 36.41 -65.97 74.30
C ASP A 515 37.84 -66.51 74.45
N TRP A 516 38.87 -65.68 74.22
CA TRP A 516 40.25 -65.99 74.60
C TRP A 516 40.40 -66.17 76.12
N GLY A 517 39.70 -65.36 76.92
CA GLY A 517 39.64 -65.50 78.38
C GLY A 517 38.95 -66.79 78.84
N VAL A 518 37.82 -67.16 78.20
CA VAL A 518 37.10 -68.40 78.49
C VAL A 518 37.89 -69.64 78.05
N LEU A 519 38.57 -69.58 76.90
CA LEU A 519 39.43 -70.66 76.40
C LEU A 519 40.65 -70.86 77.31
N ALA A 520 41.29 -69.78 77.77
CA ALA A 520 42.38 -69.85 78.75
C ALA A 520 41.90 -70.47 80.07
N GLY A 521 40.69 -70.11 80.54
CA GLY A 521 40.07 -70.72 81.72
C GLY A 521 39.75 -72.21 81.56
N LEU A 522 39.20 -72.63 80.40
CA LEU A 522 38.92 -74.03 80.08
C LEU A 522 40.20 -74.86 79.90
N LEU A 523 41.25 -74.31 79.27
CA LEU A 523 42.57 -74.93 79.18
C LEU A 523 43.16 -75.18 80.56
N MET A 524 43.08 -74.21 81.47
CA MET A 524 43.55 -74.36 82.86
C MET A 524 42.74 -75.41 83.64
N ALA A 525 41.41 -75.42 83.49
CA ALA A 525 40.55 -76.41 84.15
C ALA A 525 40.77 -77.84 83.63
N LEU A 526 40.95 -78.02 82.31
CA LEU A 526 41.27 -79.33 81.73
C LEU A 526 42.68 -79.80 82.10
N PHE A 527 43.66 -78.90 82.20
CA PHE A 527 45.00 -79.21 82.68
C PHE A 527 44.96 -79.77 84.10
N ALA A 528 44.09 -79.23 84.97
CA ALA A 528 43.87 -79.74 86.31
C ALA A 528 43.19 -81.13 86.33
N VAL A 529 42.24 -81.40 85.44
CA VAL A 529 41.53 -82.70 85.37
C VAL A 529 42.43 -83.82 84.81
N VAL A 530 43.27 -83.54 83.80
CA VAL A 530 44.19 -84.53 83.21
C VAL A 530 45.27 -84.99 84.20
N PHE A 531 45.62 -84.18 85.19
CA PHE A 531 46.50 -84.57 86.30
C PHE A 531 45.85 -85.56 87.28
N THR A 532 44.51 -85.69 87.27
CA THR A 532 43.76 -86.49 88.25
C THR A 532 43.18 -87.80 87.71
N LEU A 533 43.18 -88.02 86.39
CA LEU A 533 42.61 -89.20 85.72
C LEU A 533 43.63 -89.79 84.73
N PRO A 534 43.72 -91.12 84.54
CA PRO A 534 44.73 -91.76 83.67
C PRO A 534 44.28 -91.74 82.20
N ILE A 535 43.95 -90.56 81.67
CA ILE A 535 43.59 -90.37 80.26
C ILE A 535 44.85 -89.92 79.50
N PRO A 536 45.24 -90.58 78.39
CA PRO A 536 46.40 -90.18 77.61
C PRO A 536 46.28 -88.73 77.11
N PHE A 537 47.31 -87.91 77.39
CA PHE A 537 47.37 -86.48 77.06
C PHE A 537 47.11 -86.18 75.57
N TRP A 538 47.43 -87.10 74.67
CA TRP A 538 47.25 -86.95 73.23
C TRP A 538 45.77 -86.95 72.80
N ILE A 539 44.88 -87.69 73.48
CA ILE A 539 43.43 -87.73 73.16
C ILE A 539 42.77 -86.39 73.52
N VAL A 540 43.14 -85.84 74.69
CA VAL A 540 42.65 -84.55 75.16
C VAL A 540 43.17 -83.40 74.29
N SER A 541 44.45 -83.48 73.89
CA SER A 541 45.05 -82.51 72.96
C SER A 541 44.39 -82.55 71.58
N MET A 542 44.07 -83.74 71.05
CA MET A 542 43.43 -83.87 69.75
C MET A 542 41.97 -83.35 69.76
N ALA A 543 41.21 -83.63 70.82
CA ALA A 543 39.86 -83.11 70.99
C ALA A 543 39.84 -81.56 71.14
N LEU A 544 40.81 -81.00 71.87
CA LEU A 544 41.00 -79.54 72.00
C LEU A 544 41.36 -78.90 70.67
N VAL A 545 42.26 -79.50 69.88
CA VAL A 545 42.63 -78.98 68.54
C VAL A 545 41.45 -79.06 67.57
N ILE A 546 40.61 -80.11 67.65
CA ILE A 546 39.40 -80.25 66.82
C ILE A 546 38.33 -79.22 67.24
N LEU A 547 38.10 -79.03 68.55
CA LEU A 547 37.18 -77.99 69.06
C LEU A 547 37.67 -76.58 68.73
N TRP A 548 38.97 -76.33 68.86
CA TRP A 548 39.62 -75.06 68.49
C TRP A 548 39.51 -74.79 66.99
N GLY A 549 39.80 -75.80 66.17
CA GLY A 549 39.64 -75.74 64.71
C GLY A 549 38.19 -75.51 64.28
N PHE A 550 37.22 -76.12 64.97
CA PHE A 550 35.79 -75.92 64.68
C PHE A 550 35.30 -74.52 65.11
N PHE A 551 35.69 -74.04 66.30
CA PHE A 551 35.34 -72.71 66.78
C PHE A 551 35.96 -71.58 65.96
N ILE A 552 37.24 -71.70 65.60
CA ILE A 552 37.92 -70.75 64.72
C ILE A 552 37.29 -70.78 63.34
N LYS A 553 37.09 -71.95 62.75
CA LYS A 553 36.47 -72.07 61.41
C LYS A 553 35.05 -71.52 61.38
N GLN A 554 34.25 -71.71 62.43
CA GLN A 554 32.89 -71.17 62.51
C GLN A 554 32.87 -69.64 62.67
N LYS A 555 33.77 -69.07 63.50
CA LYS A 555 33.88 -67.61 63.67
C LYS A 555 34.53 -66.92 62.48
N ASP A 556 35.59 -67.47 61.92
CA ASP A 556 36.22 -66.95 60.70
C ASP A 556 35.27 -67.04 59.51
N SER A 557 34.46 -68.11 59.40
CA SER A 557 33.41 -68.19 58.38
C SER A 557 32.37 -67.08 58.53
N LYS A 558 31.91 -66.77 59.75
CA LYS A 558 30.97 -65.65 60.00
C LYS A 558 31.62 -64.29 59.75
N TYR A 559 32.86 -64.09 60.19
CA TYR A 559 33.62 -62.86 59.95
C TYR A 559 33.86 -62.62 58.46
N HIS A 560 34.29 -63.63 57.71
CA HIS A 560 34.44 -63.56 56.25
C HIS A 560 33.11 -63.34 55.54
N ARG A 561 32.01 -63.95 56.00
CA ARG A 561 30.67 -63.71 55.45
C ARG A 561 30.22 -62.26 55.66
N TYR A 562 30.40 -61.69 56.85
CA TYR A 562 30.06 -60.29 57.11
C TYR A 562 31.02 -59.30 56.43
N GLN A 563 32.32 -59.60 56.33
CA GLN A 563 33.25 -58.83 55.50
C GLN A 563 32.88 -58.89 54.02
N PHE A 564 32.46 -60.04 53.52
CA PHE A 564 32.03 -60.22 52.14
C PHE A 564 30.73 -59.45 51.86
N GLU A 565 29.73 -59.57 52.74
CA GLU A 565 28.50 -58.76 52.66
C GLU A 565 28.80 -57.26 52.74
N ARG A 566 29.74 -56.83 53.60
CA ARG A 566 30.19 -55.42 53.66
C ARG A 566 30.84 -54.96 52.36
N ARG A 567 31.74 -55.76 51.77
CA ARG A 567 32.38 -55.43 50.48
C ARG A 567 31.35 -55.37 49.35
N ARG A 568 30.37 -56.28 49.36
CA ARG A 568 29.26 -56.30 48.39
C ARG A 568 28.36 -55.07 48.54
N LEU A 569 28.05 -54.65 49.77
CA LEU A 569 27.27 -53.44 50.02
C LEU A 569 28.06 -52.17 49.65
N ALA A 570 29.37 -52.12 49.94
CA ALA A 570 30.23 -51.01 49.50
C ALA A 570 30.33 -50.91 47.96
N SER A 571 30.37 -52.04 47.25
CA SER A 571 30.30 -52.03 45.78
C SER A 571 28.92 -51.61 45.26
N LEU A 572 27.84 -51.97 45.97
CA LEU A 572 26.49 -51.52 45.64
C LEU A 572 26.33 -50.01 45.86
N GLU A 573 26.89 -49.46 46.94
CA GLU A 573 26.93 -48.02 47.23
C GLU A 573 27.71 -47.25 46.15
N SER A 574 28.84 -47.79 45.68
CA SER A 574 29.58 -47.23 44.54
C SER A 574 28.74 -47.21 43.26
N SER A 575 28.04 -48.30 42.95
CA SER A 575 27.16 -48.40 41.79
C SER A 575 25.94 -47.49 41.88
N LEU A 576 25.39 -47.27 43.08
CA LEU A 576 24.30 -46.31 43.31
C LEU A 576 24.79 -44.86 43.12
N ASN A 577 26.01 -44.53 43.56
CA ASN A 577 26.59 -43.21 43.31
C ASN A 577 26.88 -42.97 41.82
N GLU A 578 27.32 -43.99 41.08
CA GLU A 578 27.43 -43.94 39.61
C GLU A 578 26.05 -43.73 38.96
N GLY A 579 25.01 -44.46 39.40
CA GLY A 579 23.64 -44.28 38.91
C GLY A 579 23.04 -42.90 39.18
N ILE A 580 23.30 -42.32 40.36
CA ILE A 580 22.91 -40.92 40.67
C ILE A 580 23.66 -39.94 39.77
N GLY A 581 24.95 -40.18 39.51
CA GLY A 581 25.75 -39.39 38.58
C GLY A 581 25.23 -39.46 37.14
N GLU A 582 24.83 -40.64 36.67
CA GLU A 582 24.21 -40.84 35.36
C GLU A 582 22.86 -40.11 35.27
N LEU A 583 21.98 -40.24 36.27
CA LEU A 583 20.69 -39.52 36.31
C LEU A 583 20.86 -38.01 36.21
N LEU A 584 21.87 -37.44 36.89
CA LEU A 584 22.16 -35.99 36.82
C LEU A 584 22.75 -35.55 35.48
N GLN A 585 23.35 -36.46 34.71
CA GLN A 585 23.94 -36.18 33.38
C GLN A 585 22.98 -36.46 32.23
N THR A 586 21.99 -37.32 32.44
CA THR A 586 21.00 -37.68 31.42
C THR A 586 20.01 -36.51 31.31
N GLU A 587 20.00 -35.84 30.15
CA GLU A 587 19.13 -34.69 29.77
C GLU A 587 19.66 -33.25 29.96
N GLN A 588 20.94 -33.03 30.28
CA GLN A 588 21.44 -31.66 30.47
C GLN A 588 21.37 -30.77 29.20
N SER A 589 21.39 -31.32 27.99
CA SER A 589 21.51 -30.54 26.75
C SER A 589 20.19 -30.15 26.07
N SER A 590 19.03 -30.61 26.56
CA SER A 590 17.73 -30.45 25.88
C SER A 590 16.77 -29.44 26.49
N TRP A 591 17.07 -28.90 27.67
CA TRP A 591 16.14 -28.00 28.38
C TRP A 591 16.24 -26.55 27.90
N TYR A 592 15.10 -25.87 27.91
CA TYR A 592 14.90 -24.49 27.47
C TYR A 592 15.56 -23.48 28.42
N LEU A 593 15.48 -23.69 29.73
CA LEU A 593 16.09 -22.82 30.74
C LEU A 593 17.58 -23.15 30.93
N ALA A 594 18.49 -22.41 30.29
CA ALA A 594 19.93 -22.61 30.44
C ALA A 594 20.45 -22.45 31.90
N THR A 595 19.71 -21.75 32.76
CA THR A 595 20.00 -21.53 34.18
C THR A 595 19.78 -22.75 35.08
N THR A 596 19.14 -23.82 34.58
CA THR A 596 18.94 -25.08 35.34
C THR A 596 20.18 -25.98 35.31
N GLN A 597 20.97 -25.93 34.23
CA GLN A 597 22.21 -26.69 34.11
C GLN A 597 23.21 -26.45 35.26
N PRO A 598 23.52 -25.20 35.65
CA PRO A 598 24.43 -24.96 36.77
C PRO A 598 23.87 -25.45 38.11
N LEU A 599 22.54 -25.43 38.32
CA LEU A 599 21.93 -25.97 39.54
C LEU A 599 22.20 -27.46 39.70
N LEU A 600 22.00 -28.26 38.65
CA LEU A 600 22.27 -29.70 38.71
C LEU A 600 23.75 -30.04 38.69
N LYS A 601 24.57 -29.21 38.04
CA LYS A 601 26.03 -29.37 38.04
C LYS A 601 26.61 -29.30 39.45
N THR A 602 26.11 -28.40 40.29
CA THR A 602 26.55 -28.32 41.70
C THR A 602 26.22 -29.58 42.50
N MET A 603 25.13 -30.28 42.17
CA MET A 603 24.78 -31.57 42.80
C MET A 603 25.67 -32.70 42.30
N ALA A 604 26.07 -32.66 41.03
CA ALA A 604 26.96 -33.66 40.43
C ALA A 604 28.42 -33.55 40.92
N GLU A 605 28.84 -32.38 41.43
CA GLU A 605 30.20 -32.16 41.94
C GLU A 605 30.44 -32.78 43.33
N ASP A 606 29.40 -33.02 44.13
CA ASP A 606 29.51 -33.62 45.48
C ASP A 606 28.54 -34.80 45.72
N LEU A 607 28.58 -35.77 44.80
CA LEU A 607 27.70 -36.96 44.82
C LEU A 607 27.75 -37.75 46.13
N GLN A 608 28.92 -37.85 46.78
CA GLN A 608 29.12 -38.70 47.97
C GLN A 608 28.47 -38.12 49.23
N HIS A 609 28.24 -36.81 49.27
CA HIS A 609 27.65 -36.12 50.41
C HIS A 609 26.23 -35.59 50.16
N LEU A 610 25.72 -35.73 48.94
CA LEU A 610 24.36 -35.31 48.56
C LEU A 610 23.30 -35.81 49.55
N THR A 611 22.54 -34.93 50.19
CA THR A 611 21.47 -35.31 51.12
C THR A 611 20.09 -35.05 50.54
N PHE A 612 19.03 -35.64 51.13
CA PHE A 612 17.64 -35.31 50.79
C PHE A 612 17.37 -33.80 50.87
N LYS A 613 17.97 -33.13 51.86
CA LYS A 613 17.81 -31.69 52.05
C LYS A 613 18.39 -30.88 50.89
N ASP A 614 19.48 -31.34 50.28
CA ASP A 614 20.10 -30.65 49.14
C ASP A 614 19.23 -30.79 47.87
N VAL A 615 18.61 -31.96 47.68
CA VAL A 615 17.63 -32.19 46.60
C VAL A 615 16.39 -31.31 46.80
N ASP A 616 15.82 -31.30 48.00
CA ASP A 616 14.64 -30.49 48.32
C ASP A 616 14.92 -28.99 48.13
N GLN A 617 16.10 -28.51 48.56
CA GLN A 617 16.49 -27.11 48.38
C GLN A 617 16.64 -26.75 46.89
N LYS A 618 17.27 -27.61 46.09
CA LYS A 618 17.47 -27.36 44.66
C LYS A 618 16.19 -27.45 43.85
N GLU A 619 15.24 -28.28 44.28
CA GLU A 619 13.89 -28.30 43.70
C GLU A 619 13.15 -26.99 43.96
N VAL A 620 13.23 -26.44 45.18
CA VAL A 620 12.64 -25.13 45.50
C VAL A 620 13.27 -24.01 44.68
N GLU A 621 14.61 -23.97 44.60
CA GLU A 621 15.34 -22.99 43.77
C GLU A 621 14.97 -23.11 42.27
N TYR A 622 14.78 -24.33 41.76
CA TYR A 622 14.29 -24.56 40.40
C TYR A 622 12.85 -24.08 40.22
N PHE A 623 11.96 -24.43 41.15
CA PHE A 623 10.56 -24.05 41.08
C PHE A 623 10.38 -22.52 41.07
N GLU A 624 11.17 -21.80 41.87
CA GLU A 624 11.19 -20.32 41.86
C GLU A 624 11.61 -19.77 40.49
N LEU A 625 12.67 -20.31 39.86
CA LEU A 625 13.12 -19.88 38.53
C LEU A 625 12.11 -20.21 37.43
N TRP A 626 11.49 -21.39 37.49
CA TRP A 626 10.45 -21.79 36.54
C TRP A 626 9.20 -20.91 36.68
N GLN A 627 8.75 -20.65 37.92
CA GLN A 627 7.61 -19.78 38.20
C GLN A 627 7.90 -18.35 37.71
N GLN A 628 9.11 -17.83 37.93
CA GLN A 628 9.51 -16.53 37.41
C GLN A 628 9.46 -16.49 35.88
N ALA A 629 9.98 -17.52 35.20
CA ALA A 629 9.94 -17.60 33.73
C ALA A 629 8.50 -17.70 33.17
N LEU A 630 7.59 -18.38 33.88
CA LEU A 630 6.17 -18.41 33.56
C LEU A 630 5.51 -17.04 33.74
N ASP A 631 5.75 -16.38 34.88
CA ASP A 631 5.19 -15.07 35.18
C ASP A 631 5.69 -14.03 34.15
N GLU A 632 6.97 -14.08 33.76
CA GLU A 632 7.54 -13.25 32.68
C GLU A 632 6.89 -13.52 31.32
N ASN A 633 6.61 -14.78 30.98
CA ASN A 633 5.90 -15.15 29.74
C ASN A 633 4.45 -14.64 29.75
N ASP A 634 3.73 -14.78 30.86
CA ASP A 634 2.36 -14.31 31.00
C ASP A 634 2.30 -12.76 31.01
N GLU A 635 3.29 -12.07 31.58
CA GLU A 635 3.43 -10.61 31.49
C GLU A 635 3.69 -10.16 30.04
N GLN A 636 4.60 -10.84 29.32
CA GLN A 636 4.84 -10.58 27.90
C GLN A 636 3.59 -10.81 27.04
N MET A 637 2.82 -11.87 27.32
CA MET A 637 1.55 -12.15 26.66
C MET A 637 0.55 -11.00 26.84
N SER A 638 0.40 -10.52 28.09
CA SER A 638 -0.46 -9.38 28.42
C SER A 638 -0.02 -8.10 27.68
N LEU A 639 1.28 -7.81 27.69
CA LEU A 639 1.86 -6.65 27.03
C LEU A 639 1.62 -6.67 25.51
N ILE A 640 1.89 -7.81 24.85
CA ILE A 640 1.68 -7.94 23.41
C ILE A 640 0.18 -7.93 23.05
N CYS A 641 -0.69 -8.48 23.91
CA CYS A 641 -2.14 -8.34 23.74
C CYS A 641 -2.59 -6.87 23.83
N HIS A 642 -2.00 -6.09 24.74
CA HIS A 642 -2.23 -4.66 24.84
C HIS A 642 -1.73 -3.91 23.59
N GLU A 643 -0.53 -4.22 23.10
CA GLU A 643 0.00 -3.68 21.84
C GLU A 643 -0.95 -3.96 20.66
N ARG A 644 -1.52 -5.17 20.60
CA ARG A 644 -2.51 -5.55 19.57
C ARG A 644 -3.79 -4.70 19.66
N GLN A 645 -4.31 -4.47 20.86
CA GLN A 645 -5.48 -3.61 21.05
C GLN A 645 -5.21 -2.15 20.64
N GLN A 646 -4.03 -1.63 20.98
CA GLN A 646 -3.61 -0.30 20.52
C GLN A 646 -3.51 -0.25 18.99
N LEU A 647 -2.99 -1.31 18.35
CA LEU A 647 -2.92 -1.41 16.89
C LEU A 647 -4.32 -1.37 16.26
N PHE A 648 -5.27 -2.17 16.75
CA PHE A 648 -6.65 -2.15 16.26
C PHE A 648 -7.33 -0.78 16.44
N THR A 649 -7.02 -0.06 17.52
CA THR A 649 -7.49 1.33 17.69
C THR A 649 -6.93 2.21 16.56
N LYS A 650 -5.65 2.11 16.24
CA LYS A 650 -5.04 2.84 15.10
C LYS A 650 -5.68 2.46 13.76
N VAL A 651 -5.99 1.18 13.54
CA VAL A 651 -6.69 0.70 12.33
C VAL A 651 -8.08 1.31 12.23
N LYS A 652 -8.82 1.42 13.34
CA LYS A 652 -10.15 2.07 13.36
C LYS A 652 -10.07 3.55 12.94
N HIS A 653 -9.07 4.29 13.44
CA HIS A 653 -8.85 5.68 13.01
C HIS A 653 -8.45 5.77 11.54
N TRP A 654 -7.58 4.87 11.07
CA TRP A 654 -7.20 4.78 9.66
C TRP A 654 -8.41 4.54 8.75
N LEU A 655 -9.29 3.58 9.10
CA LEU A 655 -10.52 3.29 8.34
C LEU A 655 -11.45 4.52 8.23
N ALA A 656 -11.59 5.29 9.31
CA ALA A 656 -12.38 6.52 9.29
C ALA A 656 -11.79 7.57 8.33
N ARG A 657 -10.46 7.70 8.31
CA ARG A 657 -9.75 8.61 7.40
C ARG A 657 -9.86 8.18 5.94
N VAL A 658 -9.70 6.89 5.65
CA VAL A 658 -9.92 6.33 4.30
C VAL A 658 -11.33 6.61 3.81
N ASN A 659 -12.34 6.39 4.65
CA ASN A 659 -13.72 6.69 4.29
C ASN A 659 -13.98 8.17 4.05
N LYS A 660 -13.45 9.05 4.91
CA LYS A 660 -13.54 10.52 4.73
C LYS A 660 -12.89 10.91 3.40
N PHE A 661 -11.68 10.43 3.13
CA PHE A 661 -10.95 10.68 1.89
C PHE A 661 -11.74 10.21 0.66
N GLU A 662 -12.22 8.97 0.65
CA GLU A 662 -13.01 8.47 -0.46
C GLU A 662 -14.32 9.26 -0.65
N GLN A 663 -14.97 9.65 0.44
CA GLN A 663 -16.24 10.38 0.40
C GLN A 663 -16.10 11.83 -0.06
N SER A 664 -15.10 12.54 0.47
CA SER A 664 -14.96 13.98 0.26
C SER A 664 -14.01 14.32 -0.87
N VAL A 665 -13.12 13.40 -1.27
CA VAL A 665 -12.09 13.65 -2.29
C VAL A 665 -12.31 12.76 -3.50
N ILE A 666 -12.28 11.42 -3.36
CA ILE A 666 -12.41 10.50 -4.52
C ILE A 666 -13.80 10.59 -5.17
N SER A 667 -14.84 10.74 -4.35
CA SER A 667 -16.23 10.91 -4.81
C SER A 667 -16.51 12.33 -5.31
N ALA A 668 -15.65 13.30 -4.99
CA ALA A 668 -15.83 14.66 -5.45
C ALA A 668 -15.42 14.76 -6.92
N HIS A 669 -16.24 15.46 -7.71
CA HIS A 669 -15.88 15.94 -9.05
C HIS A 669 -15.34 14.87 -10.01
N SER A 670 -16.11 13.77 -10.13
CA SER A 670 -16.10 12.77 -11.23
C SER A 670 -14.84 12.69 -12.11
N GLY A 671 -13.71 12.27 -11.54
CA GLY A 671 -12.60 11.65 -12.30
C GLY A 671 -11.42 12.54 -12.67
N GLN A 672 -11.60 13.85 -12.84
CA GLN A 672 -10.52 14.73 -13.32
C GLN A 672 -9.29 14.74 -12.39
N TYR A 673 -9.52 14.66 -11.07
CA TYR A 673 -8.45 14.66 -10.07
C TYR A 673 -7.89 13.27 -9.76
N ASN A 674 -8.58 12.21 -10.20
CA ASN A 674 -8.26 10.85 -9.82
C ASN A 674 -7.27 10.19 -10.78
N TYR A 675 -7.09 10.70 -12.00
CA TYR A 675 -6.22 10.10 -13.02
C TYR A 675 -4.82 9.75 -12.47
N LEU A 676 -4.18 10.73 -11.82
CA LEU A 676 -2.83 10.53 -11.26
C LEU A 676 -2.81 9.41 -10.22
N THR A 677 -3.84 9.36 -9.37
CA THR A 677 -3.99 8.31 -8.34
C THR A 677 -4.23 6.95 -8.97
N CYS A 678 -5.10 6.87 -9.98
CA CYS A 678 -5.39 5.62 -10.69
C CYS A 678 -4.15 5.08 -11.40
N ARG A 679 -3.42 5.94 -12.12
CA ARG A 679 -2.20 5.56 -12.85
C ARG A 679 -1.09 5.11 -11.90
N LYS A 680 -0.76 5.93 -10.89
CA LYS A 680 0.36 5.64 -9.99
C LYS A 680 0.04 4.56 -8.95
N GLY A 681 -1.19 4.53 -8.46
CA GLY A 681 -1.64 3.51 -7.51
C GLY A 681 -2.03 2.18 -8.16
N GLN A 682 -2.15 2.15 -9.49
CA GLN A 682 -2.71 1.03 -10.24
C GLN A 682 -4.10 0.62 -9.71
N VAL A 683 -4.92 1.64 -9.41
CA VAL A 683 -6.26 1.50 -8.83
C VAL A 683 -7.32 2.06 -9.77
N SER A 684 -8.53 1.58 -9.63
CA SER A 684 -9.72 2.06 -10.35
C SER A 684 -10.70 2.72 -9.40
N VAL A 685 -11.58 3.57 -9.93
CA VAL A 685 -12.63 4.25 -9.17
C VAL A 685 -13.97 3.63 -9.54
N GLY A 686 -14.68 3.08 -8.56
CA GLY A 686 -16.00 2.46 -8.73
C GLY A 686 -17.02 3.00 -7.74
N TRP A 687 -18.30 2.83 -8.03
CA TRP A 687 -19.36 3.19 -7.07
C TRP A 687 -19.35 2.21 -5.89
N LYS A 688 -19.41 2.74 -4.66
CA LYS A 688 -19.42 1.91 -3.44
C LYS A 688 -20.55 0.87 -3.44
N ILE A 689 -21.69 1.23 -4.03
CA ILE A 689 -22.87 0.34 -4.18
C ILE A 689 -22.55 -0.86 -5.09
N GLU A 690 -21.84 -0.63 -6.20
CA GLU A 690 -21.51 -1.67 -7.19
C GLU A 690 -20.40 -2.59 -6.70
N LEU A 691 -19.44 -2.05 -5.95
CA LEU A 691 -18.32 -2.78 -5.37
C LEU A 691 -18.72 -3.71 -4.21
N LYS A 692 -20.00 -3.71 -3.79
CA LYS A 692 -20.55 -4.58 -2.72
C LYS A 692 -19.68 -4.58 -1.45
N THR A 693 -19.12 -3.42 -1.07
CA THR A 693 -18.09 -3.27 -0.03
C THR A 693 -18.59 -3.40 1.41
N SER A 694 -19.63 -4.22 1.65
CA SER A 694 -20.23 -4.42 2.97
C SER A 694 -19.19 -4.85 4.02
N ALA A 695 -18.13 -5.56 3.63
CA ALA A 695 -17.08 -6.03 4.55
C ALA A 695 -16.33 -4.91 5.30
N LEU A 696 -15.92 -3.82 4.62
CA LEU A 696 -15.12 -2.73 5.23
C LEU A 696 -15.94 -1.78 6.12
N GLN A 697 -17.23 -1.59 5.82
CA GLN A 697 -18.10 -0.68 6.58
C GLN A 697 -18.83 -1.39 7.74
N ASN A 698 -19.19 -2.67 7.58
CA ASN A 698 -19.80 -3.46 8.65
C ASN A 698 -18.89 -3.61 9.87
N VAL A 699 -17.59 -3.40 9.70
CA VAL A 699 -16.58 -3.48 10.76
C VAL A 699 -16.60 -2.27 11.70
N VAL A 700 -17.00 -1.07 11.23
CA VAL A 700 -16.80 0.19 11.98
C VAL A 700 -18.09 0.97 12.25
N TRP A 701 -19.14 0.87 11.41
CA TRP A 701 -20.32 1.76 11.51
C TRP A 701 -21.68 1.06 11.66
N GLY A 702 -21.73 -0.28 11.74
CA GLY A 702 -22.99 -1.04 11.85
C GLY A 702 -23.88 -0.94 10.58
N GLU A 703 -24.96 -1.74 10.54
CA GLU A 703 -25.83 -1.96 9.37
C GLU A 703 -26.67 -0.74 8.89
N SER A 704 -26.29 0.50 9.24
CA SER A 704 -27.01 1.68 8.78
C SER A 704 -26.72 1.98 7.30
N SER A 705 -27.63 1.50 6.44
CA SER A 705 -27.61 1.53 4.97
C SER A 705 -27.52 2.91 4.29
N LYS A 706 -27.38 4.01 5.03
CA LYS A 706 -27.33 5.40 4.49
C LYS A 706 -25.93 5.87 4.05
N GLN A 707 -24.87 5.09 4.28
CA GLN A 707 -23.46 5.53 4.08
C GLN A 707 -22.76 5.00 2.81
N PHE A 708 -23.45 4.31 1.91
CA PHE A 708 -22.87 3.80 0.65
C PHE A 708 -22.88 4.81 -0.51
N VAL A 709 -23.03 6.11 -0.22
CA VAL A 709 -23.09 7.14 -1.26
C VAL A 709 -21.67 7.46 -1.72
N GLY A 710 -21.42 7.51 -3.03
CA GLY A 710 -20.14 7.96 -3.59
C GLY A 710 -19.30 6.82 -4.16
N ARG A 711 -18.02 7.13 -4.38
CA ARG A 711 -17.03 6.31 -5.07
C ARG A 711 -15.92 5.89 -4.13
N ALA A 712 -15.29 4.76 -4.43
CA ALA A 712 -14.14 4.22 -3.71
C ALA A 712 -13.08 3.74 -4.70
N LEU A 713 -11.85 3.63 -4.19
CA LEU A 713 -10.76 3.02 -4.92
C LEU A 713 -10.85 1.49 -4.81
N HIS A 714 -10.51 0.78 -5.89
CA HIS A 714 -10.51 -0.67 -5.92
C HIS A 714 -9.49 -1.22 -6.91
N VAL A 715 -9.09 -2.48 -6.71
CA VAL A 715 -8.32 -3.28 -7.66
C VAL A 715 -9.15 -4.53 -7.94
N HIS A 716 -9.47 -4.81 -9.20
CA HIS A 716 -10.32 -5.95 -9.60
C HIS A 716 -11.62 -6.09 -8.79
N ASN A 717 -12.34 -4.96 -8.62
CA ASN A 717 -13.53 -4.81 -7.78
C ASN A 717 -13.36 -5.07 -6.27
N ASP A 718 -12.13 -5.26 -5.78
CA ASP A 718 -11.82 -5.34 -4.36
C ASP A 718 -11.28 -4.01 -3.83
N ARG A 719 -11.96 -3.46 -2.83
CA ARG A 719 -11.57 -2.21 -2.17
C ARG A 719 -10.37 -2.40 -1.24
N LEU A 720 -10.19 -3.57 -0.60
CA LEU A 720 -9.05 -3.82 0.29
C LEU A 720 -7.75 -3.88 -0.49
N ALA A 721 -7.79 -4.52 -1.66
CA ALA A 721 -6.65 -4.60 -2.58
C ALA A 721 -6.17 -3.22 -3.08
N ALA A 722 -6.98 -2.16 -2.98
CA ALA A 722 -6.52 -0.80 -3.29
C ALA A 722 -5.63 -0.17 -2.19
N TRP A 723 -5.67 -0.72 -0.98
CA TRP A 723 -5.02 -0.16 0.20
C TRP A 723 -3.94 -1.08 0.79
N PHE A 724 -4.09 -2.40 0.64
CA PHE A 724 -3.18 -3.40 1.20
C PHE A 724 -2.63 -4.31 0.12
N ASP A 725 -1.39 -4.77 0.31
CA ASP A 725 -0.74 -5.71 -0.61
C ASP A 725 -1.20 -7.16 -0.36
N ASP A 726 -1.55 -7.50 0.90
CA ASP A 726 -2.14 -8.79 1.28
C ASP A 726 -3.57 -8.59 1.81
N THR A 727 -4.55 -9.04 1.03
CA THR A 727 -5.97 -8.91 1.35
C THR A 727 -6.44 -9.84 2.46
N ALA A 728 -5.77 -10.97 2.69
CA ALA A 728 -6.09 -11.90 3.77
C ALA A 728 -5.70 -11.29 5.11
N ILE A 729 -4.47 -10.77 5.21
CA ILE A 729 -3.99 -10.06 6.41
C ILE A 729 -4.86 -8.83 6.68
N ALA A 730 -5.21 -8.07 5.64
CA ALA A 730 -6.09 -6.92 5.76
C ALA A 730 -7.46 -7.31 6.35
N THR A 731 -8.02 -8.43 5.89
CA THR A 731 -9.32 -8.93 6.39
C THR A 731 -9.23 -9.29 7.87
N GLU A 732 -8.20 -10.02 8.29
CA GLU A 732 -8.00 -10.36 9.71
C GLU A 732 -7.80 -9.12 10.59
N LEU A 733 -6.96 -8.18 10.14
CA LEU A 733 -6.67 -6.93 10.82
C LEU A 733 -7.95 -6.12 11.06
N ILE A 734 -8.81 -6.07 10.05
CA ILE A 734 -10.09 -5.36 10.05
C ILE A 734 -11.10 -6.10 10.92
N ASP A 735 -11.22 -7.43 10.81
CA ASP A 735 -12.10 -8.23 11.66
C ASP A 735 -11.70 -8.13 13.14
N GLY A 736 -10.41 -8.02 13.44
CA GLY A 736 -9.89 -7.76 14.79
C GLY A 736 -10.45 -6.49 15.42
N VAL A 737 -10.78 -5.46 14.64
CA VAL A 737 -11.41 -4.22 15.14
C VAL A 737 -12.82 -4.47 15.70
N LYS A 738 -13.57 -5.46 15.18
CA LYS A 738 -14.93 -5.81 15.68
C LYS A 738 -14.92 -6.28 17.13
N SER A 739 -13.78 -6.80 17.59
CA SER A 739 -13.63 -7.31 18.96
C SER A 739 -13.46 -6.20 20.01
N ILE A 740 -13.30 -4.93 19.60
CA ILE A 740 -13.19 -3.79 20.51
C ILE A 740 -14.58 -3.18 20.73
N PRO A 741 -15.12 -3.14 21.97
CA PRO A 741 -16.39 -2.48 22.25
C PRO A 741 -16.30 -0.98 21.91
N CYS A 742 -17.32 -0.47 21.21
CA CYS A 742 -17.34 0.89 20.66
C CYS A 742 -17.27 2.04 21.69
N GLU A 743 -17.32 1.77 22.99
CA GLU A 743 -17.53 2.80 24.03
C GLU A 743 -16.25 3.50 24.51
N SER A 744 -15.04 3.03 24.19
CA SER A 744 -13.79 3.62 24.71
C SER A 744 -13.20 4.78 23.89
N VAL A 745 -13.75 5.09 22.72
CA VAL A 745 -13.16 6.12 21.83
C VAL A 745 -13.66 7.53 22.15
N ASN A 746 -14.90 7.69 22.63
CA ASN A 746 -15.49 9.02 22.83
C ASN A 746 -15.05 9.72 24.13
N VAL A 747 -14.63 8.98 25.16
CA VAL A 747 -14.31 9.58 26.48
C VAL A 747 -12.88 10.15 26.54
N ALA A 748 -11.95 9.63 25.74
CA ALA A 748 -10.57 10.12 25.71
C ALA A 748 -10.37 11.36 24.81
N GLU A 749 -11.18 11.53 23.76
CA GLU A 749 -11.12 12.71 22.87
C GLU A 749 -11.84 13.94 23.44
N GLU A 750 -12.89 13.78 24.25
CA GLU A 750 -13.51 14.91 24.97
C GLU A 750 -12.61 15.43 26.12
N GLN A 751 -11.81 14.56 26.75
CA GLN A 751 -10.90 14.99 27.83
C GLN A 751 -9.60 15.61 27.33
N SER A 752 -9.12 15.30 26.11
CA SER A 752 -7.93 15.95 25.54
C SER A 752 -8.25 17.31 24.91
N ASN A 753 -9.42 17.48 24.29
CA ASN A 753 -9.85 18.76 23.74
C ASN A 753 -10.27 19.78 24.83
N ASN A 754 -10.84 19.33 25.94
CA ASN A 754 -11.16 20.24 27.07
C ASN A 754 -9.91 20.76 27.80
N ARG A 755 -8.78 20.02 27.78
CA ARG A 755 -7.51 20.51 28.36
C ARG A 755 -6.76 21.49 27.47
N LEU A 756 -6.99 21.48 26.15
CA LEU A 756 -6.39 22.45 25.23
C LEU A 756 -7.17 23.77 25.18
N ASN A 757 -8.48 23.75 25.43
CA ASN A 757 -9.30 24.97 25.51
C ASN A 757 -9.25 25.70 26.87
N GLU A 758 -8.66 25.09 27.91
CA GLU A 758 -8.39 25.78 29.18
C GLU A 758 -6.99 26.42 29.25
N CYS A 759 -6.18 26.28 28.19
CA CYS A 759 -4.85 26.90 28.05
C CYS A 759 -4.71 27.87 26.86
N ALA A 760 -5.83 28.22 26.22
CA ALA A 760 -5.95 29.35 25.29
C ALA A 760 -6.92 30.39 25.90
#